data_AF-B8KYJ2-F1
#
_entry.id   AF-B8KYJ2-F1
#
_cell.length_a   1.000
_cell.length_b   1.000
_cell.length_c   1.000
_cell.angle_alpha   90.00
_cell.angle_beta   90.00
_cell.angle_gamma   90.00
#
_symmetry.space_group_name_H-M   'P 1'
#
loop_
_entity.id
_entity.type
_entity.pdbx_description
1 polymer ?
#
loop_
_entity_poly.entity_id
_entity_poly.type
_entity_poly.pdbx_seq_one_letter_code
_entity_poly.pdbx_strand_id
1 'polypeptide(L)'
;MLGITAGLILPLATPDVRWLPVVLVPALVAALIAHRCGRVLPVWFCIGAVVTTLHAFFWQEQQLTSSCYRGEYAATFRISSFARISTLEDGTPVQRVHARLVSGLPRHCGLPREFLLAVYGDNRDLPLGALVAGEALLRPPPSQWSPGMIPDQARNAASGLDAVASFTVGRIDAGIARPLLDATRQKLVDTLNRAVPSGVGAGLLRALLVADGTGLDEEVWTLMRRMGLLHLLVISGLHIGLVAGFCWLLGGVLSRVVNRRGAAGSLRPRIVLTLLMALAYAGLAGFGVATQRALLMLLGISIARILGWSTRPVNGLLFAVVLILVLNPFAALSPGLWMSVTATALLLWLSQRPWAGGLAARLFLLQIVMSIVLLPMSWFWFGGGSLGAIITHLLVNPLITVWVLPLGLLGVVLAPVMEVSAAMLWRAALWPVPLMLDALHWMDQHLGEWVWIERHLSFSTALTALGGLLIFVRHTRWLAVALLIFMSFVVRTPPPLARLSVLDVGQGTAVVFEANGRHLLYDTGGGSASGFNQAVKVVAPLLRSAGADAIDTLMISHGDLDHSAGLGTIKSNFASERDLGWGGEPCRMGARWSWGEDVNFEVLHGDGHAQSNRNAHSCVLRIEAFGVVFLLAGDIPSRVELALGQYWREQLAADVLLVSHHGSGTSSSHGFLKWVKPAYAVLSHGLANRFGHPDANVVSRLQVHTRDMVSTAHLGTLRFEVDAPGALCFKPMRNRWTPFWLRVPPS
;
A
#
# COMPACT_ATOMS: atom_id res chain seq x y z
N MET A 1 -16.24 3.98 24.82
CA MET A 1 -15.30 4.30 23.72
C MET A 1 -14.14 3.31 23.68
N LEU A 2 -13.23 3.28 24.65
CA LEU A 2 -12.09 2.33 24.60
C LEU A 2 -12.51 0.85 24.44
N GLY A 3 -13.53 0.40 25.18
CA GLY A 3 -14.05 -0.97 25.04
C GLY A 3 -14.55 -1.28 23.63
N ILE A 4 -15.42 -0.43 23.06
CA ILE A 4 -15.93 -0.61 21.70
C ILE A 4 -14.84 -0.48 20.64
N THR A 5 -13.88 0.44 20.79
CA THR A 5 -12.74 0.54 19.87
C THR A 5 -11.88 -0.72 19.88
N ALA A 6 -11.57 -1.27 21.07
CA ALA A 6 -10.86 -2.54 21.18
C ALA A 6 -11.67 -3.70 20.55
N GLY A 7 -12.99 -3.70 20.78
CA GLY A 7 -13.92 -4.64 20.16
C GLY A 7 -13.96 -4.53 18.64
N LEU A 8 -13.80 -3.35 18.07
CA LEU A 8 -13.80 -3.16 16.62
C LEU A 8 -12.48 -3.59 15.95
N ILE A 9 -11.34 -3.48 16.67
CA ILE A 9 -10.01 -3.72 16.10
C ILE A 9 -9.54 -5.16 16.32
N LEU A 10 -9.63 -5.69 17.55
CA LEU A 10 -9.04 -6.98 17.90
C LEU A 10 -9.57 -8.17 17.08
N PRO A 11 -10.86 -8.24 16.69
CA PRO A 11 -11.35 -9.31 15.83
C PRO A 11 -10.71 -9.34 14.45
N LEU A 12 -10.15 -8.22 13.95
CA LEU A 12 -9.41 -8.20 12.68
C LEU A 12 -8.15 -9.08 12.73
N ALA A 13 -7.61 -9.38 13.90
CA ALA A 13 -6.46 -10.28 14.04
C ALA A 13 -6.85 -11.76 14.02
N THR A 14 -8.14 -12.08 13.97
CA THR A 14 -8.59 -13.47 14.07
C THR A 14 -8.40 -14.23 12.75
N PRO A 15 -8.01 -15.52 12.82
CA PRO A 15 -7.84 -16.35 11.64
C PRO A 15 -9.15 -16.67 10.93
N ASP A 16 -10.24 -16.78 11.68
CA ASP A 16 -11.56 -17.16 11.17
C ASP A 16 -12.67 -16.39 11.90
N VAL A 17 -13.54 -15.78 11.11
CA VAL A 17 -14.67 -14.95 11.57
C VAL A 17 -15.90 -15.78 11.90
N ARG A 18 -15.98 -17.04 11.46
CA ARG A 18 -17.17 -17.89 11.59
C ARG A 18 -17.47 -18.30 13.05
N TRP A 19 -16.44 -18.34 13.90
CA TRP A 19 -16.58 -18.74 15.31
C TRP A 19 -16.89 -17.58 16.25
N LEU A 20 -16.65 -16.34 15.82
CA LEU A 20 -16.84 -15.16 16.65
C LEU A 20 -18.30 -14.96 17.09
N PRO A 21 -19.35 -15.15 16.27
CA PRO A 21 -20.73 -15.01 16.74
C PRO A 21 -21.09 -16.03 17.84
N VAL A 22 -20.57 -17.25 17.72
CA VAL A 22 -20.82 -18.36 18.67
C VAL A 22 -20.24 -18.04 20.05
N VAL A 23 -19.12 -17.32 20.11
CA VAL A 23 -18.48 -16.92 21.37
C VAL A 23 -19.02 -15.57 21.87
N LEU A 24 -19.24 -14.61 20.97
CA LEU A 24 -19.57 -13.24 21.33
C LEU A 24 -21.04 -13.05 21.73
N VAL A 25 -21.98 -13.82 21.17
CA VAL A 25 -23.40 -13.69 21.54
C VAL A 25 -23.64 -14.13 23.00
N PRO A 26 -23.16 -15.30 23.44
CA PRO A 26 -23.22 -15.68 24.86
C PRO A 26 -22.42 -14.73 25.77
N ALA A 27 -21.24 -14.26 25.33
CA ALA A 27 -20.43 -13.32 26.09
C ALA A 27 -21.13 -11.95 26.23
N LEU A 28 -21.85 -11.49 25.20
CA LEU A 28 -22.65 -10.27 25.25
C LEU A 28 -23.82 -10.43 26.21
N VAL A 29 -24.54 -11.56 26.14
CA VAL A 29 -25.63 -11.86 27.09
C VAL A 29 -25.11 -11.93 28.52
N ALA A 30 -24.00 -12.63 28.76
CA ALA A 30 -23.36 -12.69 30.07
C ALA A 30 -22.88 -11.30 30.54
N ALA A 31 -22.33 -10.48 29.65
CA ALA A 31 -21.91 -9.12 29.97
C ALA A 31 -23.10 -8.19 30.27
N LEU A 32 -24.23 -8.36 29.56
CA LEU A 32 -25.48 -7.64 29.84
C LEU A 32 -26.10 -8.07 31.17
N ILE A 33 -26.01 -9.35 31.53
CA ILE A 33 -26.43 -9.86 32.84
C ILE A 33 -25.51 -9.28 33.94
N ALA A 34 -24.19 -9.29 33.71
CA ALA A 34 -23.19 -8.72 34.61
C ALA A 34 -23.20 -7.17 34.65
N HIS A 35 -23.91 -6.50 33.73
CA HIS A 35 -24.12 -5.05 33.75
C HIS A 35 -24.79 -4.59 35.06
N ARG A 36 -25.54 -5.47 35.74
CA ARG A 36 -26.06 -5.20 37.09
C ARG A 36 -24.95 -4.92 38.13
N CYS A 37 -23.68 -5.24 37.84
CA CYS A 37 -22.51 -4.98 38.68
C CYS A 37 -21.67 -3.75 38.25
N GLY A 38 -22.17 -2.89 37.37
CA GLY A 38 -21.52 -1.62 37.00
C GLY A 38 -20.34 -1.71 36.02
N ARG A 39 -20.04 -2.88 35.46
CA ARG A 39 -18.95 -3.08 34.48
C ARG A 39 -19.44 -2.99 33.03
N VAL A 40 -19.40 -1.81 32.44
CA VAL A 40 -19.83 -1.54 31.05
C VAL A 40 -18.79 -1.87 29.96
N LEU A 41 -17.51 -2.02 30.32
CA LEU A 41 -16.44 -2.23 29.34
C LEU A 41 -16.58 -3.52 28.50
N PRO A 42 -16.89 -4.70 29.09
CA PRO A 42 -17.04 -5.94 28.33
C PRO A 42 -18.23 -5.91 27.37
N VAL A 43 -19.33 -5.26 27.76
CA VAL A 43 -20.52 -5.09 26.90
C VAL A 43 -20.15 -4.35 25.62
N TRP A 44 -19.51 -3.18 25.76
CA TRP A 44 -19.10 -2.37 24.61
C TRP A 44 -18.06 -3.05 23.74
N PHE A 45 -17.15 -3.82 24.33
CA PHE A 45 -16.22 -4.67 23.59
C PHE A 45 -16.97 -5.71 22.74
N CYS A 46 -17.92 -6.44 23.32
CA CYS A 46 -18.70 -7.44 22.59
C CYS A 46 -19.51 -6.80 21.46
N ILE A 47 -20.12 -5.63 21.68
CA ILE A 47 -20.83 -4.88 20.62
C ILE A 47 -19.89 -4.55 19.46
N GLY A 48 -18.72 -3.97 19.75
CA GLY A 48 -17.73 -3.67 18.71
C GLY A 48 -17.29 -4.92 17.95
N ALA A 49 -17.11 -6.03 18.67
CA ALA A 49 -16.68 -7.28 18.06
C ALA A 49 -17.74 -7.91 17.16
N VAL A 50 -19.02 -7.82 17.54
CA VAL A 50 -20.14 -8.22 16.69
C VAL A 50 -20.18 -7.38 15.42
N VAL A 51 -20.04 -6.05 15.54
CA VAL A 51 -20.00 -5.15 14.37
C VAL A 51 -18.90 -5.54 13.40
N THR A 52 -17.66 -5.71 13.88
CA THR A 52 -16.55 -6.12 13.00
C THR A 52 -16.76 -7.50 12.38
N THR A 53 -17.37 -8.43 13.11
CA THR A 53 -17.68 -9.77 12.58
C THR A 53 -18.72 -9.69 11.45
N LEU A 54 -19.76 -8.86 11.58
CA LEU A 54 -20.74 -8.63 10.52
C LEU A 54 -20.09 -8.01 9.29
N HIS A 55 -19.25 -6.99 9.47
CA HIS A 55 -18.48 -6.40 8.36
C HIS A 55 -17.56 -7.42 7.69
N ALA A 56 -16.90 -8.27 8.47
CA ALA A 56 -16.03 -9.31 7.93
C ALA A 56 -16.80 -10.35 7.11
N PHE A 57 -18.00 -10.73 7.56
CA PHE A 57 -18.88 -11.64 6.80
C PHE A 57 -19.30 -11.03 5.46
N PHE A 58 -19.80 -9.79 5.46
CA PHE A 58 -20.16 -9.10 4.21
C PHE A 58 -18.98 -8.89 3.29
N TRP A 59 -17.81 -8.55 3.84
CA TRP A 59 -16.58 -8.39 3.07
C TRP A 59 -16.16 -9.70 2.39
N GLN A 60 -16.26 -10.84 3.09
CA GLN A 60 -15.97 -12.16 2.49
C GLN A 60 -16.91 -12.51 1.34
N GLU A 61 -18.21 -12.19 1.45
CA GLU A 61 -19.17 -12.41 0.35
C GLU A 61 -18.91 -11.51 -0.87
N GLN A 62 -18.29 -10.35 -0.66
CA GLN A 62 -17.92 -9.42 -1.73
C GLN A 62 -16.63 -9.82 -2.46
N GLN A 63 -15.80 -10.69 -1.90
CA GLN A 63 -14.57 -11.12 -2.56
C GLN A 63 -14.86 -11.98 -3.80
N LEU A 64 -14.06 -11.78 -4.84
CA LEU A 64 -14.09 -12.65 -6.02
C LEU A 64 -13.69 -14.08 -5.64
N THR A 65 -14.54 -15.05 -5.96
CA THR A 65 -14.29 -16.46 -5.70
C THR A 65 -13.28 -17.06 -6.69
N SER A 66 -12.53 -18.08 -6.25
CA SER A 66 -11.49 -18.71 -7.07
C SER A 66 -12.01 -19.38 -8.34
N SER A 67 -13.28 -19.80 -8.35
CA SER A 67 -13.92 -20.38 -9.55
C SER A 67 -14.07 -19.39 -10.70
N CYS A 68 -14.05 -18.07 -10.42
CA CYS A 68 -14.13 -17.03 -11.44
C CYS A 68 -12.78 -16.40 -11.77
N TYR A 69 -11.69 -16.87 -11.18
CA TYR A 69 -10.35 -16.38 -11.50
C TYR A 69 -10.00 -16.69 -12.95
N ARG A 70 -9.60 -15.66 -13.69
CA ARG A 70 -9.28 -15.71 -15.13
C ARG A 70 -10.46 -16.14 -16.01
N GLY A 71 -11.70 -16.10 -15.50
CA GLY A 71 -12.88 -16.23 -16.35
C GLY A 71 -13.19 -14.92 -17.06
N GLU A 72 -13.65 -15.01 -18.30
CA GLU A 72 -14.19 -13.90 -19.07
C GLU A 72 -15.71 -13.85 -18.89
N TYR A 73 -16.22 -12.68 -18.52
CA TYR A 73 -17.63 -12.47 -18.29
C TYR A 73 -18.09 -11.14 -18.86
N ALA A 74 -19.21 -11.14 -19.57
CA ALA A 74 -19.91 -9.93 -19.98
C ALA A 74 -20.34 -9.13 -18.74
N ALA A 75 -19.72 -7.98 -18.51
CA ALA A 75 -20.01 -7.13 -17.37
C ALA A 75 -20.10 -5.66 -17.77
N THR A 76 -20.94 -4.92 -17.06
CA THR A 76 -21.10 -3.48 -17.21
C THR A 76 -20.61 -2.78 -15.95
N PHE A 77 -19.71 -1.81 -16.13
CA PHE A 77 -19.08 -1.06 -15.07
C PHE A 77 -19.34 0.43 -15.24
N ARG A 78 -19.45 1.15 -14.11
CA ARG A 78 -19.52 2.61 -14.06
C ARG A 78 -18.21 3.18 -13.53
N ILE A 79 -17.56 4.02 -14.32
CA ILE A 79 -16.29 4.66 -13.94
C ILE A 79 -16.51 5.60 -12.75
N SER A 80 -15.72 5.42 -11.68
CA SER A 80 -15.80 6.19 -10.43
C SER A 80 -14.54 7.01 -10.13
N SER A 81 -13.44 6.80 -10.87
CA SER A 81 -12.22 7.61 -10.78
C SER A 81 -11.72 8.10 -12.14
N PHE A 82 -10.88 9.14 -12.13
CA PHE A 82 -10.13 9.57 -13.30
C PHE A 82 -9.14 8.48 -13.75
N ALA A 83 -8.89 8.41 -15.07
CA ALA A 83 -8.04 7.41 -15.68
C ALA A 83 -6.55 7.71 -15.51
N ARG A 84 -5.81 6.75 -14.95
CA ARG A 84 -4.34 6.77 -14.97
C ARG A 84 -3.86 6.05 -16.21
N ILE A 85 -3.12 6.75 -17.06
CA ILE A 85 -2.58 6.21 -18.30
C ILE A 85 -1.13 5.80 -18.06
N SER A 86 -0.78 4.60 -18.50
CA SER A 86 0.58 4.09 -18.53
C SER A 86 0.81 3.36 -19.84
N THR A 87 2.04 3.31 -20.33
CA THR A 87 2.40 2.52 -21.51
C THR A 87 3.08 1.23 -21.11
N LEU A 88 2.73 0.13 -21.78
CA LEU A 88 3.50 -1.11 -21.74
C LEU A 88 4.77 -0.95 -22.60
N GLU A 89 5.71 -1.89 -22.46
CA GLU A 89 6.97 -1.87 -23.24
C GLU A 89 6.75 -1.97 -24.75
N ASP A 90 5.74 -2.72 -25.17
CA ASP A 90 5.34 -2.83 -26.57
C ASP A 90 4.66 -1.55 -27.11
N GLY A 91 4.61 -0.48 -26.31
CA GLY A 91 3.98 0.79 -26.61
C GLY A 91 2.46 0.79 -26.38
N THR A 92 1.86 -0.33 -25.98
CA THR A 92 0.41 -0.42 -25.78
C THR A 92 -0.02 0.46 -24.61
N PRO A 93 -0.94 1.42 -24.81
CA PRO A 93 -1.48 2.22 -23.73
C PRO A 93 -2.40 1.36 -22.84
N VAL A 94 -2.30 1.58 -21.53
CA VAL A 94 -3.12 0.95 -20.50
C VAL A 94 -3.71 2.03 -19.62
N GLN A 95 -5.04 2.11 -19.63
CA GLN A 95 -5.78 2.99 -18.75
C GLN A 95 -6.28 2.20 -17.53
N ARG A 96 -6.01 2.72 -16.32
CA ARG A 96 -6.51 2.15 -15.07
C ARG A 96 -7.49 3.10 -14.40
N VAL A 97 -8.68 2.60 -14.07
CA VAL A 97 -9.76 3.35 -13.37
C VAL A 97 -10.39 2.49 -12.29
N HIS A 98 -10.81 3.11 -11.19
CA HIS A 98 -11.79 2.50 -10.31
C HIS A 98 -13.17 2.56 -10.98
N ALA A 99 -13.92 1.47 -10.83
CA ALA A 99 -15.28 1.40 -11.35
C ALA A 99 -16.16 0.52 -10.47
N ARG A 100 -17.45 0.84 -10.46
CA ARG A 100 -18.47 0.05 -9.77
C ARG A 100 -19.17 -0.88 -10.73
N LEU A 101 -19.31 -2.15 -10.37
CA LEU A 101 -20.12 -3.11 -11.12
C LEU A 101 -21.59 -2.68 -11.10
N VAL A 102 -22.21 -2.66 -12.27
CA VAL A 102 -23.64 -2.36 -12.46
C VAL A 102 -24.42 -3.66 -12.66
N SER A 103 -23.91 -4.55 -13.51
CA SER A 103 -24.54 -5.84 -13.84
C SER A 103 -23.56 -6.76 -14.58
N GLY A 104 -23.91 -8.05 -14.67
CA GLY A 104 -23.28 -9.01 -15.59
C GLY A 104 -22.55 -10.19 -14.93
N LEU A 105 -22.24 -10.12 -13.63
CA LEU A 105 -21.54 -11.23 -12.96
C LEU A 105 -22.48 -12.31 -12.39
N PRO A 106 -22.16 -13.60 -12.59
CA PRO A 106 -22.87 -14.70 -11.93
C PRO A 106 -22.72 -14.66 -10.41
N ARG A 107 -23.76 -15.12 -9.68
CA ARG A 107 -23.74 -15.19 -8.20
C ARG A 107 -22.62 -16.07 -7.63
N HIS A 108 -22.18 -17.08 -8.37
CA HIS A 108 -21.10 -17.97 -7.90
C HIS A 108 -19.73 -17.27 -7.88
N CYS A 109 -19.58 -16.11 -8.54
CA CYS A 109 -18.38 -15.28 -8.49
C CYS A 109 -18.27 -14.43 -7.21
N GLY A 110 -19.22 -14.56 -6.28
CA GLY A 110 -19.39 -13.65 -5.14
C GLY A 110 -20.20 -12.43 -5.52
N LEU A 111 -20.15 -11.40 -4.67
CA LEU A 111 -20.85 -10.13 -4.87
C LEU A 111 -19.88 -8.93 -4.94
N PRO A 112 -18.80 -8.99 -5.74
CA PRO A 112 -17.86 -7.88 -5.85
C PRO A 112 -18.56 -6.64 -6.40
N ARG A 113 -18.28 -5.47 -5.82
CA ARG A 113 -18.92 -4.21 -6.19
C ARG A 113 -17.92 -3.22 -6.77
N GLU A 114 -16.76 -3.10 -6.16
CA GLU A 114 -15.75 -2.12 -6.53
C GLU A 114 -14.56 -2.80 -7.21
N PHE A 115 -14.26 -2.36 -8.42
CA PHE A 115 -13.25 -2.94 -9.29
C PHE A 115 -12.16 -1.93 -9.62
N LEU A 116 -10.93 -2.42 -9.77
CA LEU A 116 -9.91 -1.73 -10.55
C LEU A 116 -9.97 -2.28 -11.98
N LEU A 117 -10.41 -1.45 -12.93
CA LEU A 117 -10.44 -1.79 -14.34
C LEU A 117 -9.11 -1.44 -15.00
N ALA A 118 -8.60 -2.35 -15.82
CA ALA A 118 -7.47 -2.13 -16.71
C ALA A 118 -7.93 -2.30 -18.16
N VAL A 119 -7.89 -1.21 -18.93
CA VAL A 119 -8.29 -1.16 -20.34
C VAL A 119 -7.03 -1.09 -21.20
N TYR A 120 -6.86 -2.04 -22.11
CA TYR A 120 -5.65 -2.21 -22.93
C TYR A 120 -5.90 -1.77 -24.38
N GLY A 121 -4.92 -1.07 -24.96
CA GLY A 121 -4.87 -0.77 -26.40
C GLY A 121 -5.87 0.28 -26.89
N ASP A 122 -6.63 0.89 -25.98
CA ASP A 122 -7.62 1.92 -26.30
C ASP A 122 -7.18 3.28 -25.74
N ASN A 123 -7.13 4.28 -26.62
CA ASN A 123 -6.84 5.68 -26.28
C ASN A 123 -8.11 6.53 -26.12
N ARG A 124 -9.31 5.94 -26.23
CA ARG A 124 -10.55 6.67 -25.94
C ARG A 124 -10.58 7.09 -24.48
N ASP A 125 -11.03 8.31 -24.25
CA ASP A 125 -11.22 8.83 -22.90
C ASP A 125 -12.25 8.00 -22.14
N LEU A 126 -11.94 7.73 -20.87
CA LEU A 126 -12.82 7.08 -19.90
C LEU A 126 -13.35 8.14 -18.92
N PRO A 127 -14.37 8.91 -19.29
CA PRO A 127 -14.84 10.02 -18.47
C PRO A 127 -15.56 9.52 -17.21
N LEU A 128 -15.51 10.32 -16.15
CA LEU A 128 -16.19 10.00 -14.88
C LEU A 128 -17.70 9.75 -15.09
N GLY A 129 -18.20 8.70 -14.46
CA GLY A 129 -19.61 8.32 -14.46
C GLY A 129 -20.08 7.58 -15.72
N ALA A 130 -19.24 7.43 -16.74
CA ALA A 130 -19.59 6.69 -17.96
C ALA A 130 -19.69 5.18 -17.73
N LEU A 131 -20.44 4.51 -18.61
CA LEU A 131 -20.64 3.07 -18.58
C LEU A 131 -19.75 2.40 -19.62
N VAL A 132 -19.08 1.34 -19.19
CA VAL A 132 -18.24 0.51 -20.04
C VAL A 132 -18.73 -0.92 -19.93
N ALA A 133 -19.02 -1.56 -21.05
CA ALA A 133 -19.59 -2.90 -21.09
C ALA A 133 -18.84 -3.79 -22.07
N GLY A 134 -18.37 -4.94 -21.62
CA GLY A 134 -17.64 -5.88 -22.47
C GLY A 134 -17.32 -7.18 -21.74
N GLU A 135 -16.68 -8.10 -22.46
CA GLU A 135 -16.11 -9.32 -21.88
C GLU A 135 -14.90 -8.95 -21.03
N ALA A 136 -15.05 -9.09 -19.72
CA ALA A 136 -14.04 -8.73 -18.74
C ALA A 136 -13.39 -9.97 -18.14
N LEU A 137 -12.08 -10.07 -18.30
CA LEU A 137 -11.26 -11.07 -17.62
C LEU A 137 -11.10 -10.68 -16.15
N LEU A 138 -11.63 -11.50 -15.25
CA LEU A 138 -11.63 -11.22 -13.82
C LEU A 138 -10.39 -11.77 -13.11
N ARG A 139 -9.86 -11.00 -12.16
CA ARG A 139 -8.75 -11.41 -11.29
C ARG A 139 -9.00 -10.91 -9.87
N PRO A 140 -8.47 -11.61 -8.85
CA PRO A 140 -8.46 -11.08 -7.50
C PRO A 140 -7.58 -9.82 -7.43
N PRO A 141 -7.80 -8.96 -6.43
CA PRO A 141 -6.87 -7.87 -6.13
C PRO A 141 -5.46 -8.40 -5.84
N PRO A 142 -4.41 -7.60 -6.08
CA PRO A 142 -3.05 -7.98 -5.71
C PRO A 142 -2.97 -8.36 -4.24
N SER A 143 -2.24 -9.44 -3.96
CA SER A 143 -2.12 -10.02 -2.63
C SER A 143 -0.65 -10.17 -2.21
N GLN A 144 0.26 -9.32 -2.70
CA GLN A 144 1.67 -9.50 -2.34
C GLN A 144 1.90 -9.24 -0.85
N TRP A 145 2.66 -10.11 -0.20
CA TRP A 145 3.08 -9.91 1.18
C TRP A 145 4.49 -10.44 1.45
N SER A 146 5.38 -9.48 1.65
CA SER A 146 6.77 -9.70 2.07
C SER A 146 7.08 -9.01 3.40
N PRO A 147 8.12 -9.45 4.12
CA PRO A 147 8.69 -8.71 5.25
C PRO A 147 9.05 -7.26 4.88
N GLY A 148 8.92 -6.33 5.83
CA GLY A 148 9.27 -4.91 5.62
C GLY A 148 8.23 -4.07 4.88
N MET A 149 7.15 -4.66 4.37
CA MET A 149 6.06 -3.95 3.68
C MET A 149 4.69 -4.17 4.34
N ILE A 150 3.77 -3.24 4.07
CA ILE A 150 2.34 -3.43 4.35
C ILE A 150 1.77 -4.38 3.29
N PRO A 151 1.10 -5.48 3.69
CA PRO A 151 0.43 -6.37 2.75
C PRO A 151 -0.62 -5.63 1.90
N ASP A 152 -0.71 -5.93 0.60
CA ASP A 152 -1.67 -5.27 -0.28
C ASP A 152 -3.12 -5.47 0.17
N GLN A 153 -3.43 -6.63 0.73
CA GLN A 153 -4.77 -6.95 1.21
C GLN A 153 -5.25 -5.99 2.32
N ALA A 154 -4.33 -5.47 3.16
CA ALA A 154 -4.68 -4.44 4.14
C ALA A 154 -5.18 -3.17 3.45
N ARG A 155 -4.51 -2.77 2.37
CA ARG A 155 -4.88 -1.60 1.56
C ARG A 155 -6.19 -1.83 0.84
N ASN A 156 -6.34 -2.99 0.19
CA ASN A 156 -7.53 -3.35 -0.57
C ASN A 156 -8.77 -3.41 0.33
N ALA A 157 -8.67 -4.06 1.50
CA ALA A 157 -9.76 -4.12 2.47
C ALA A 157 -10.12 -2.73 3.02
N ALA A 158 -9.12 -1.90 3.33
CA ALA A 158 -9.36 -0.54 3.80
C ALA A 158 -9.97 0.39 2.73
N SER A 159 -9.62 0.22 1.45
CA SER A 159 -10.16 0.99 0.33
C SER A 159 -11.46 0.43 -0.23
N GLY A 160 -11.84 -0.80 0.15
CA GLY A 160 -12.98 -1.52 -0.42
C GLY A 160 -12.76 -1.94 -1.87
N LEU A 161 -11.54 -2.35 -2.25
CA LEU A 161 -11.27 -2.93 -3.56
C LEU A 161 -11.57 -4.43 -3.52
N ASP A 162 -12.53 -4.89 -4.30
CA ASP A 162 -13.02 -6.27 -4.26
C ASP A 162 -12.39 -7.15 -5.34
N ALA A 163 -12.13 -6.59 -6.52
CA ALA A 163 -11.64 -7.33 -7.67
C ALA A 163 -10.91 -6.45 -8.70
N VAL A 164 -10.21 -7.11 -9.62
CA VAL A 164 -9.59 -6.49 -10.80
C VAL A 164 -10.29 -7.07 -12.03
N ALA A 165 -10.59 -6.22 -13.01
CA ALA A 165 -11.11 -6.66 -14.28
C ALA A 165 -10.28 -6.04 -15.42
N SER A 166 -9.98 -6.84 -16.43
CA SER A 166 -9.24 -6.39 -17.62
C SER A 166 -9.98 -6.75 -18.89
N PHE A 167 -10.00 -5.85 -19.86
CA PHE A 167 -10.59 -6.12 -21.17
C PHE A 167 -9.96 -5.26 -22.27
N THR A 168 -9.98 -5.80 -23.48
CA THR A 168 -9.82 -5.08 -24.74
C THR A 168 -11.21 -4.63 -25.19
N VAL A 169 -11.39 -3.35 -25.52
CA VAL A 169 -12.73 -2.73 -25.48
C VAL A 169 -13.72 -3.29 -26.50
N GLY A 170 -14.82 -3.88 -26.00
CA GLY A 170 -16.15 -3.82 -26.61
C GLY A 170 -16.92 -2.62 -26.01
N ARG A 171 -17.64 -1.86 -26.85
CA ARG A 171 -18.59 -0.76 -26.54
C ARG A 171 -18.42 0.05 -25.22
N ILE A 172 -17.98 1.30 -25.38
CA ILE A 172 -18.13 2.36 -24.36
C ILE A 172 -19.45 3.09 -24.65
N ASP A 173 -20.36 3.15 -23.68
CA ASP A 173 -21.57 3.96 -23.79
C ASP A 173 -21.43 5.21 -22.91
N ALA A 174 -20.87 6.26 -23.51
CA ALA A 174 -20.68 7.56 -22.88
C ALA A 174 -21.97 8.40 -22.86
N GLY A 175 -23.05 7.96 -23.52
CA GLY A 175 -24.30 8.69 -23.74
C GLY A 175 -25.37 8.54 -22.66
N ILE A 176 -25.18 7.62 -21.71
CA ILE A 176 -26.12 7.41 -20.60
C ILE A 176 -25.96 8.49 -19.52
N ALA A 177 -27.07 8.95 -18.93
CA ALA A 177 -27.10 9.98 -17.89
C ALA A 177 -26.08 9.70 -16.77
N ARG A 178 -25.07 10.56 -16.67
CA ARG A 178 -24.04 10.50 -15.64
C ARG A 178 -24.60 11.02 -14.32
N PRO A 179 -24.19 10.46 -13.17
CA PRO A 179 -24.51 11.05 -11.88
C PRO A 179 -24.09 12.53 -11.86
N LEU A 180 -24.96 13.41 -11.35
CA LEU A 180 -24.73 14.86 -11.35
C LEU A 180 -23.37 15.23 -10.77
N LEU A 181 -22.95 14.54 -9.70
CA LEU A 181 -21.67 14.76 -9.03
C LEU A 181 -20.49 14.45 -9.96
N ASP A 182 -20.49 13.29 -10.61
CA ASP A 182 -19.42 12.87 -11.52
C ASP A 182 -19.35 13.77 -12.75
N ALA A 183 -20.51 14.15 -13.30
CA ALA A 183 -20.59 15.11 -14.40
C ALA A 183 -20.04 16.49 -14.02
N THR A 184 -20.36 16.97 -12.81
CA THR A 184 -19.85 18.25 -12.30
C THR A 184 -18.34 18.21 -12.09
N ARG A 185 -17.82 17.12 -11.54
CA ARG A 185 -16.37 16.91 -11.34
C ARG A 185 -15.63 16.85 -12.67
N GLN A 186 -16.16 16.11 -13.66
CA GLN A 186 -15.58 16.04 -15.00
C GLN A 186 -15.54 17.43 -15.64
N LYS A 187 -16.69 18.14 -15.67
CA LYS A 187 -16.77 19.48 -16.24
C LYS A 187 -15.79 20.45 -15.58
N LEU A 188 -15.63 20.37 -14.26
CA LEU A 188 -14.68 21.22 -13.54
C LEU A 188 -13.24 20.97 -13.97
N VAL A 189 -12.84 19.70 -14.11
CA VAL A 189 -11.50 19.33 -14.61
C VAL A 189 -11.29 19.80 -16.04
N ASP A 190 -12.28 19.62 -16.91
CA ASP A 190 -12.22 20.07 -18.30
C ASP A 190 -12.08 21.60 -18.40
N THR A 191 -12.78 22.35 -17.54
CA THR A 191 -12.63 23.82 -17.45
C THR A 191 -11.26 24.22 -16.91
N LEU A 192 -10.74 23.53 -15.89
CA LEU A 192 -9.43 23.80 -15.33
C LEU A 192 -8.31 23.56 -16.34
N ASN A 193 -8.37 22.44 -17.07
CA ASN A 193 -7.41 22.09 -18.12
C ASN A 193 -7.40 23.10 -19.28
N ARG A 194 -8.53 23.73 -19.60
CA ARG A 194 -8.61 24.81 -20.59
C ARG A 194 -8.09 26.16 -20.06
N ALA A 195 -8.25 26.41 -18.76
CA ALA A 195 -7.93 27.70 -18.14
C ALA A 195 -6.43 27.90 -17.84
N VAL A 196 -5.71 26.81 -17.57
CA VAL A 196 -4.33 26.81 -17.06
C VAL A 196 -3.40 26.04 -18.01
N PRO A 197 -2.13 26.47 -18.20
CA PRO A 197 -1.15 25.70 -18.97
C PRO A 197 -0.96 24.27 -18.46
N SER A 198 -0.86 23.30 -19.37
CA SER A 198 -0.54 21.92 -19.04
C SER A 198 0.82 21.80 -18.36
N GLY A 199 0.91 20.95 -17.33
CA GLY A 199 2.16 20.68 -16.62
C GLY A 199 1.91 20.21 -15.19
N VAL A 200 3.00 20.03 -14.43
CA VAL A 200 2.95 19.54 -13.03
C VAL A 200 2.10 20.45 -12.15
N GLY A 201 2.16 21.77 -12.34
CA GLY A 201 1.34 22.73 -11.59
C GLY A 201 -0.16 22.52 -11.79
N ALA A 202 -0.62 22.32 -13.03
CA ALA A 202 -2.02 21.99 -13.31
C ALA A 202 -2.42 20.64 -12.70
N GLY A 203 -1.53 19.64 -12.76
CA GLY A 203 -1.71 18.36 -12.06
C GLY A 203 -1.88 18.53 -10.55
N LEU A 204 -1.06 19.36 -9.92
CA LEU A 204 -1.13 19.65 -8.49
C LEU A 204 -2.44 20.36 -8.12
N LEU A 205 -2.86 21.35 -8.91
CA LEU A 205 -4.12 22.06 -8.67
C LEU A 205 -5.33 21.12 -8.80
N ARG A 206 -5.34 20.23 -9.81
CA ARG A 206 -6.37 19.18 -9.97
C ARG A 206 -6.41 18.23 -8.77
N ALA A 207 -5.24 17.81 -8.27
CA ALA A 207 -5.13 16.95 -7.11
C ALA A 207 -5.69 17.62 -5.84
N LEU A 208 -5.39 18.91 -5.64
CA LEU A 208 -5.84 19.68 -4.46
C LEU A 208 -7.34 20.03 -4.50
N LEU A 209 -7.91 20.28 -5.68
CA LEU A 209 -9.29 20.77 -5.81
C LEU A 209 -10.32 19.65 -6.01
N VAL A 210 -10.00 18.60 -6.78
CA VAL A 210 -10.96 17.56 -7.21
C VAL A 210 -10.47 16.14 -6.92
N ALA A 211 -9.34 16.00 -6.21
CA ALA A 211 -8.65 14.73 -5.95
C ALA A 211 -8.21 13.99 -7.22
N ASP A 212 -7.88 14.71 -8.29
CA ASP A 212 -7.34 14.15 -9.53
C ASP A 212 -5.81 14.26 -9.59
N GLY A 213 -5.13 13.16 -9.25
CA GLY A 213 -3.67 13.06 -9.31
C GLY A 213 -3.10 12.56 -10.64
N THR A 214 -3.89 12.47 -11.71
CA THR A 214 -3.46 11.87 -13.00
C THR A 214 -2.39 12.70 -13.73
N GLY A 215 -2.29 13.99 -13.44
CA GLY A 215 -1.26 14.88 -14.00
C GLY A 215 0.08 14.90 -13.27
N LEU A 216 0.29 13.99 -12.30
CA LEU A 216 1.51 13.91 -11.51
C LEU A 216 2.20 12.57 -11.81
N ASP A 217 3.43 12.65 -12.31
CA ASP A 217 4.30 11.51 -12.56
C ASP A 217 4.91 10.95 -11.26
N GLU A 218 5.49 9.76 -11.35
CA GLU A 218 6.11 9.08 -10.21
C GLU A 218 7.31 9.84 -9.62
N GLU A 219 7.96 10.69 -10.41
CA GLU A 219 9.04 11.57 -9.96
C GLU A 219 8.51 12.59 -8.96
N VAL A 220 7.43 13.30 -9.28
CA VAL A 220 6.80 14.25 -8.35
C VAL A 220 6.25 13.53 -7.11
N TRP A 221 5.67 12.33 -7.25
CA TRP A 221 5.24 11.52 -6.09
C TRP A 221 6.42 11.18 -5.17
N THR A 222 7.57 10.83 -5.75
CA THR A 222 8.79 10.49 -5.01
C THR A 222 9.39 11.71 -4.32
N LEU A 223 9.50 12.84 -5.01
CA LEU A 223 9.95 14.12 -4.47
C LEU A 223 9.09 14.54 -3.27
N MET A 224 7.77 14.55 -3.43
CA MET A 224 6.85 14.96 -2.37
C MET A 224 6.89 14.00 -1.18
N ARG A 225 7.10 12.69 -1.40
CA ARG A 225 7.32 11.72 -0.33
C ARG A 225 8.61 12.01 0.45
N ARG A 226 9.74 12.20 -0.24
CA ARG A 226 11.05 12.53 0.38
C ARG A 226 11.01 13.82 1.19
N MET A 227 10.24 14.80 0.72
CA MET A 227 10.04 16.08 1.39
C MET A 227 8.99 16.06 2.51
N GLY A 228 8.34 14.92 2.77
CA GLY A 228 7.29 14.79 3.78
C GLY A 228 5.96 15.47 3.39
N LEU A 229 5.78 15.82 2.12
CA LEU A 229 4.63 16.57 1.58
C LEU A 229 3.59 15.67 0.90
N LEU A 230 3.75 14.34 0.94
CA LEU A 230 2.81 13.38 0.32
C LEU A 230 1.34 13.61 0.70
N HIS A 231 1.09 14.08 1.93
CA HIS A 231 -0.25 14.38 2.43
C HIS A 231 -0.92 15.59 1.78
N LEU A 232 -0.19 16.41 1.01
CA LEU A 232 -0.71 17.51 0.21
C LEU A 232 -1.19 17.05 -1.16
N LEU A 233 -0.64 15.96 -1.71
CA LEU A 233 -1.05 15.42 -3.01
C LEU A 233 -2.44 14.75 -2.98
N VAL A 234 -3.02 14.60 -1.79
CA VAL A 234 -4.35 14.05 -1.58
C VAL A 234 -5.13 15.04 -0.73
N ILE A 235 -6.42 15.21 -1.01
CA ILE A 235 -7.29 16.08 -0.20
C ILE A 235 -7.31 15.57 1.24
N SER A 236 -6.66 16.34 2.13
CA SER A 236 -6.42 15.99 3.52
C SER A 236 -7.45 16.60 4.47
N GLY A 237 -7.40 16.19 5.75
CA GLY A 237 -8.25 16.78 6.78
C GLY A 237 -8.03 18.28 6.98
N LEU A 238 -6.86 18.80 6.60
CA LEU A 238 -6.57 20.24 6.61
C LEU A 238 -7.43 21.01 5.60
N HIS A 239 -7.65 20.43 4.41
CA HIS A 239 -8.48 21.04 3.37
C HIS A 239 -9.95 21.13 3.81
N ILE A 240 -10.49 20.03 4.32
CA ILE A 240 -11.84 19.97 4.89
C ILE A 240 -11.95 20.91 6.10
N GLY A 241 -10.92 20.97 6.94
CA GLY A 241 -10.85 21.88 8.09
C GLY A 241 -10.85 23.36 7.69
N LEU A 242 -10.18 23.72 6.60
CA LEU A 242 -10.16 25.09 6.06
C LEU A 242 -11.53 25.51 5.55
N VAL A 243 -12.17 24.66 4.73
CA VAL A 243 -13.55 24.88 4.26
C VAL A 243 -14.49 25.00 5.44
N ALA A 244 -14.38 24.09 6.42
CA ALA A 244 -15.20 24.12 7.62
C ALA A 244 -14.99 25.40 8.45
N GLY A 245 -13.75 25.85 8.63
CA GLY A 245 -13.41 27.07 9.36
C GLY A 245 -13.93 28.34 8.68
N PHE A 246 -13.78 28.44 7.36
CA PHE A 246 -14.32 29.55 6.58
C PHE A 246 -15.85 29.61 6.65
N CYS A 247 -16.52 28.49 6.43
CA CYS A 247 -17.98 28.40 6.51
C CYS A 247 -18.50 28.64 7.94
N TRP A 248 -17.73 28.28 8.96
CA TRP A 248 -18.05 28.61 10.35
C TRP A 248 -18.07 30.13 10.60
N LEU A 249 -17.08 30.87 10.07
CA LEU A 249 -17.03 32.33 10.15
C LEU A 249 -18.19 32.97 9.40
N LEU A 250 -18.47 32.51 8.18
CA LEU A 250 -19.58 32.99 7.35
C LEU A 250 -20.95 32.73 8.01
N GLY A 251 -21.15 31.52 8.55
CA GLY A 251 -22.34 31.18 9.33
C GLY A 251 -22.47 32.06 10.58
N GLY A 252 -21.35 32.52 11.14
CA GLY A 252 -21.32 33.53 12.18
C GLY A 252 -21.93 34.86 11.75
N VAL A 253 -21.55 35.37 10.57
CA VAL A 253 -22.13 36.58 9.98
C VAL A 253 -23.62 36.38 9.70
N LEU A 254 -23.99 35.28 9.04
CA LEU A 254 -25.38 34.96 8.72
C LEU A 254 -26.25 34.84 9.99
N SER A 255 -25.73 34.24 11.06
CA SER A 255 -26.43 34.12 12.34
C SER A 255 -26.74 35.48 12.97
N ARG A 256 -25.90 36.51 12.76
CA ARG A 256 -26.16 37.88 13.23
C ARG A 256 -27.23 38.59 12.39
N VAL A 257 -27.33 38.26 11.10
CA VAL A 257 -28.31 38.86 10.18
C VAL A 257 -29.70 38.25 10.37
N VAL A 258 -29.78 36.93 10.57
CA VAL A 258 -31.04 36.18 10.71
C VAL A 258 -31.66 36.33 12.11
N ASN A 259 -30.85 36.45 13.18
CA ASN A 259 -31.38 36.67 14.53
C ASN A 259 -31.68 38.15 14.79
N ARG A 260 -32.80 38.63 14.27
CA ARG A 260 -33.38 39.93 14.64
C ARG A 260 -34.34 39.90 15.84
N ARG A 261 -34.64 38.75 16.44
CA ARG A 261 -35.44 38.66 17.68
C ARG A 261 -35.02 37.49 18.57
N GLY A 262 -34.43 37.81 19.73
CA GLY A 262 -34.47 37.00 20.96
C GLY A 262 -33.60 35.75 21.08
N ALA A 263 -33.21 35.08 19.99
CA ALA A 263 -32.33 33.91 20.09
C ALA A 263 -30.86 34.33 20.09
N ALA A 264 -30.30 34.63 21.25
CA ALA A 264 -28.84 34.72 21.38
C ALA A 264 -28.19 33.41 20.87
N GLY A 265 -27.36 33.49 19.83
CA GLY A 265 -26.29 32.52 19.57
C GLY A 265 -26.66 31.05 19.35
N SER A 266 -27.67 30.70 18.54
CA SER A 266 -27.82 29.29 18.16
C SER A 266 -26.61 28.82 17.33
N LEU A 267 -25.84 27.84 17.83
CA LEU A 267 -24.70 27.26 17.10
C LEU A 267 -25.17 26.49 15.85
N ARG A 268 -26.47 26.19 15.74
CA ARG A 268 -27.06 25.29 14.74
C ARG A 268 -26.84 25.75 13.29
N PRO A 269 -27.12 27.01 12.89
CA PRO A 269 -26.90 27.46 11.51
C PRO A 269 -25.42 27.39 11.10
N ARG A 270 -24.50 27.65 12.04
CA ARG A 270 -23.05 27.54 11.80
C ARG A 270 -22.65 26.09 11.55
N ILE A 271 -23.11 25.18 12.40
CA ILE A 271 -22.81 23.75 12.28
C ILE A 271 -23.41 23.18 10.99
N VAL A 272 -24.68 23.52 10.69
CA VAL A 272 -25.36 23.04 9.47
C VAL A 272 -24.64 23.53 8.21
N LEU A 273 -24.35 24.84 8.11
CA LEU A 273 -23.62 25.37 6.94
C LEU A 273 -22.23 24.73 6.80
N THR A 274 -21.52 24.55 7.91
CA THR A 274 -20.20 23.92 7.94
C THR A 274 -20.26 22.47 7.46
N LEU A 275 -21.22 21.68 7.95
CA LEU A 275 -21.39 20.28 7.54
C LEU A 275 -21.84 20.15 6.09
N LEU A 276 -22.77 20.99 5.63
CA LEU A 276 -23.24 21.00 4.24
C LEU A 276 -22.09 21.31 3.27
N MET A 277 -21.28 22.32 3.57
CA MET A 277 -20.14 22.69 2.71
C MET A 277 -19.01 21.67 2.77
N ALA A 278 -18.73 21.09 3.93
CA ALA A 278 -17.78 20.00 4.05
C ALA A 278 -18.24 18.75 3.27
N LEU A 279 -19.54 18.43 3.31
CA LEU A 279 -20.13 17.35 2.52
C LEU A 279 -20.05 17.62 1.02
N ALA A 280 -20.37 18.84 0.58
CA ALA A 280 -20.27 19.25 -0.82
C ALA A 280 -18.83 19.14 -1.34
N TYR A 281 -17.85 19.63 -0.58
CA TYR A 281 -16.44 19.53 -0.96
C TYR A 281 -15.92 18.09 -0.91
N ALA A 282 -16.33 17.28 0.08
CA ALA A 282 -16.02 15.85 0.10
C ALA A 282 -16.59 15.12 -1.13
N GLY A 283 -17.78 15.52 -1.60
CA GLY A 283 -18.37 15.03 -2.85
C GLY A 283 -17.55 15.45 -4.07
N LEU A 284 -17.13 16.71 -4.18
CA LEU A 284 -16.26 17.18 -5.26
C LEU A 284 -14.91 16.44 -5.29
N ALA A 285 -14.40 16.07 -4.11
CA ALA A 285 -13.23 15.23 -3.92
C ALA A 285 -13.47 13.74 -4.22
N GLY A 286 -14.68 13.33 -4.62
CA GLY A 286 -15.04 11.95 -4.91
C GLY A 286 -15.12 11.03 -3.69
N PHE A 287 -15.31 11.58 -2.49
CA PHE A 287 -15.35 10.83 -1.22
C PHE A 287 -14.14 9.89 -1.03
N GLY A 288 -12.93 10.33 -1.37
CA GLY A 288 -11.71 9.57 -1.06
C GLY A 288 -11.58 9.23 0.44
N VAL A 289 -10.87 8.17 0.78
CA VAL A 289 -10.77 7.66 2.18
C VAL A 289 -10.34 8.76 3.16
N ALA A 290 -9.44 9.66 2.76
CA ALA A 290 -9.00 10.78 3.60
C ALA A 290 -10.11 11.83 3.84
N THR A 291 -10.90 12.18 2.81
CA THR A 291 -11.98 13.16 2.95
C THR A 291 -13.15 12.61 3.76
N GLN A 292 -13.48 11.33 3.59
CA GLN A 292 -14.47 10.64 4.42
C GLN A 292 -14.10 10.68 5.90
N ARG A 293 -12.85 10.34 6.25
CA ARG A 293 -12.39 10.40 7.66
C ARG A 293 -12.52 11.80 8.24
N ALA A 294 -12.08 12.83 7.50
CA ALA A 294 -12.18 14.22 7.95
C ALA A 294 -13.63 14.67 8.13
N LEU A 295 -14.53 14.31 7.21
CA LEU A 295 -15.96 14.59 7.30
C LEU A 295 -16.59 13.89 8.50
N LEU A 296 -16.27 12.61 8.73
CA LEU A 296 -16.78 11.85 9.89
C LEU A 296 -16.25 12.40 11.21
N MET A 297 -15.00 12.86 11.26
CA MET A 297 -14.45 13.57 12.42
C MET A 297 -15.19 14.88 12.70
N LEU A 298 -15.43 15.69 11.67
CA LEU A 298 -16.20 16.93 11.78
C LEU A 298 -17.64 16.66 12.21
N LEU A 299 -18.28 15.62 11.66
CA LEU A 299 -19.63 15.19 12.00
C LEU A 299 -19.71 14.73 13.46
N GLY A 300 -18.79 13.88 13.91
CA GLY A 300 -18.76 13.38 15.29
C GLY A 300 -18.65 14.51 16.31
N ILE A 301 -17.76 15.48 16.07
CA ILE A 301 -17.61 16.67 16.94
C ILE A 301 -18.86 17.55 16.88
N SER A 302 -19.44 17.72 15.69
CA SER A 302 -20.64 18.53 15.48
C SER A 302 -21.87 17.97 16.18
N ILE A 303 -22.08 16.64 16.11
CA ILE A 303 -23.19 15.94 16.78
C ILE A 303 -23.09 16.12 18.30
N ALA A 304 -21.90 15.89 18.89
CA ALA A 304 -21.71 16.06 20.32
C ALA A 304 -22.06 17.48 20.80
N ARG A 305 -21.71 18.51 20.01
CA ARG A 305 -22.07 19.91 20.31
C ARG A 305 -23.55 20.21 20.16
N ILE A 306 -24.22 19.67 19.13
CA ILE A 306 -25.68 19.86 18.93
C ILE A 306 -26.48 19.21 20.08
N LEU A 307 -26.05 18.03 20.52
CA LEU A 307 -26.69 17.30 21.62
C LEU A 307 -26.36 17.87 23.01
N GLY A 308 -25.58 18.96 23.09
CA GLY A 308 -25.23 19.61 24.35
C GLY A 308 -24.26 18.80 25.21
N TRP A 309 -23.54 17.83 24.64
CA TRP A 309 -22.59 17.02 25.38
C TRP A 309 -21.34 17.84 25.74
N SER A 310 -21.26 18.26 27.01
CA SER A 310 -20.03 18.83 27.56
C SER A 310 -18.98 17.72 27.73
N THR A 311 -18.14 17.54 26.72
CA THR A 311 -17.05 16.55 26.76
C THR A 311 -15.71 17.19 26.44
N ARG A 312 -14.64 16.59 26.96
CA ARG A 312 -13.27 16.96 26.61
C ARG A 312 -13.04 16.73 25.10
N PRO A 313 -12.26 17.56 24.39
CA PRO A 313 -12.02 17.39 22.95
C PRO A 313 -11.53 16.00 22.53
N VAL A 314 -10.75 15.35 23.40
CA VAL A 314 -10.26 13.97 23.21
C VAL A 314 -11.42 12.97 23.11
N ASN A 315 -12.51 13.16 23.87
CA ASN A 315 -13.68 12.29 23.78
C ASN A 315 -14.41 12.47 22.43
N GLY A 316 -14.42 13.68 21.89
CA GLY A 316 -14.93 13.94 20.54
C GLY A 316 -14.11 13.22 19.46
N LEU A 317 -12.78 13.22 19.59
CA LEU A 317 -11.90 12.45 18.71
C LEU A 317 -12.13 10.94 18.85
N LEU A 318 -12.24 10.41 20.07
CA LEU A 318 -12.54 8.98 20.29
C LEU A 318 -13.90 8.58 19.72
N PHE A 319 -14.91 9.44 19.85
CA PHE A 319 -16.22 9.21 19.24
C PHE A 319 -16.13 9.18 17.71
N ALA A 320 -15.37 10.10 17.10
CA ALA A 320 -15.11 10.08 15.67
C ALA A 320 -14.40 8.80 15.21
N VAL A 321 -13.41 8.31 15.96
CA VAL A 321 -12.72 7.04 15.67
C VAL A 321 -13.70 5.87 15.73
N VAL A 322 -14.56 5.82 16.75
CA VAL A 322 -15.62 4.80 16.84
C VAL A 322 -16.56 4.89 15.64
N LEU A 323 -17.00 6.09 15.25
CA LEU A 323 -17.87 6.28 14.09
C LEU A 323 -17.21 5.78 12.79
N ILE A 324 -15.93 6.10 12.56
CA ILE A 324 -15.18 5.61 11.40
C ILE A 324 -15.11 4.07 11.40
N LEU A 325 -14.76 3.46 12.53
CA LEU A 325 -14.58 2.02 12.64
C LEU A 325 -15.89 1.23 12.62
N VAL A 326 -17.00 1.82 13.09
CA VAL A 326 -18.34 1.21 12.97
C VAL A 326 -18.79 1.20 11.51
N LEU A 327 -18.44 2.21 10.72
CA LEU A 327 -18.79 2.26 9.29
C LEU A 327 -17.86 1.39 8.43
N ASN A 328 -16.58 1.33 8.78
CA ASN A 328 -15.59 0.49 8.12
C ASN A 328 -14.47 0.08 9.11
N PRO A 329 -14.54 -1.12 9.72
CA PRO A 329 -13.52 -1.56 10.67
C PRO A 329 -12.17 -1.80 10.00
N PHE A 330 -12.13 -2.14 8.70
CA PHE A 330 -10.88 -2.31 7.95
C PHE A 330 -10.09 -1.01 7.80
N ALA A 331 -10.68 0.16 8.09
CA ALA A 331 -9.94 1.41 8.18
C ALA A 331 -8.79 1.34 9.20
N ALA A 332 -8.88 0.46 10.22
CA ALA A 332 -7.81 0.19 11.18
C ALA A 332 -6.53 -0.40 10.56
N LEU A 333 -6.64 -1.04 9.40
CA LEU A 333 -5.52 -1.60 8.65
C LEU A 333 -4.77 -0.54 7.84
N SER A 334 -5.34 0.65 7.67
CA SER A 334 -4.75 1.73 6.89
C SER A 334 -3.79 2.61 7.71
N PRO A 335 -2.62 3.01 7.15
CA PRO A 335 -1.77 4.02 7.77
C PRO A 335 -2.50 5.35 8.02
N GLY A 336 -3.39 5.71 7.08
CA GLY A 336 -4.08 6.99 7.07
C GLY A 336 -4.96 7.24 8.29
N LEU A 337 -5.59 6.19 8.86
CA LEU A 337 -6.36 6.34 10.10
C LEU A 337 -5.43 6.76 11.24
N TRP A 338 -4.38 5.97 11.48
CA TRP A 338 -3.47 6.15 12.61
C TRP A 338 -2.73 7.49 12.52
N MET A 339 -2.20 7.84 11.35
CA MET A 339 -1.52 9.13 11.15
C MET A 339 -2.46 10.31 11.45
N SER A 340 -3.71 10.28 10.97
CA SER A 340 -4.68 11.36 11.22
C SER A 340 -5.11 11.45 12.69
N VAL A 341 -5.36 10.31 13.34
CA VAL A 341 -5.77 10.26 14.76
C VAL A 341 -4.63 10.74 15.65
N THR A 342 -3.40 10.27 15.44
CA THR A 342 -2.23 10.71 16.22
C THR A 342 -1.97 12.21 16.03
N ALA A 343 -1.96 12.70 14.78
CA ALA A 343 -1.75 14.12 14.50
C ALA A 343 -2.82 15.00 15.16
N THR A 344 -4.10 14.60 15.07
CA THR A 344 -5.22 15.37 15.65
C THR A 344 -5.22 15.31 17.17
N ALA A 345 -4.93 14.15 17.76
CA ALA A 345 -4.78 14.01 19.22
C ALA A 345 -3.66 14.91 19.75
N LEU A 346 -2.52 14.94 19.06
CA LEU A 346 -1.38 15.78 19.40
C LEU A 346 -1.71 17.27 19.25
N LEU A 347 -2.40 17.69 18.18
CA LEU A 347 -2.85 19.06 18.00
C LEU A 347 -3.79 19.50 19.12
N LEU A 348 -4.79 18.68 19.46
CA LEU A 348 -5.73 18.94 20.55
C LEU A 348 -5.04 19.03 21.92
N TRP A 349 -3.96 18.28 22.12
CA TRP A 349 -3.18 18.30 23.34
C TRP A 349 -2.28 19.55 23.42
N LEU A 350 -1.55 19.88 22.35
CA LEU A 350 -0.70 21.07 22.26
C LEU A 350 -1.51 22.37 22.34
N SER A 351 -2.73 22.39 21.77
CA SER A 351 -3.60 23.56 21.77
C SER A 351 -4.09 23.97 23.17
N GLN A 352 -4.10 23.04 24.13
CA GLN A 352 -4.54 23.27 25.51
C GLN A 352 -3.43 23.76 26.44
N ARG A 353 -2.17 23.75 25.99
CA ARG A 353 -1.05 24.25 26.79
C ARG A 353 -0.92 25.76 26.60
N PRO A 354 -0.52 26.51 27.65
CA PRO A 354 -0.04 27.88 27.50
C PRO A 354 1.40 27.84 26.95
N TRP A 355 1.68 28.62 25.91
CA TRP A 355 3.02 28.69 25.30
C TRP A 355 3.53 30.11 25.48
N ALA A 356 4.75 30.24 25.98
CA ALA A 356 5.46 31.51 25.97
C ALA A 356 6.02 31.77 24.56
N GLY A 357 5.88 33.00 24.06
CA GLY A 357 6.42 33.43 22.76
C GLY A 357 5.37 33.86 21.73
N GLY A 358 5.84 34.43 20.62
CA GLY A 358 4.99 34.89 19.51
C GLY A 358 4.40 33.76 18.67
N LEU A 359 3.44 34.09 17.80
CA LEU A 359 2.75 33.12 16.92
C LEU A 359 3.72 32.28 16.09
N ALA A 360 4.78 32.88 15.55
CA ALA A 360 5.79 32.19 14.74
C ALA A 360 6.52 31.11 15.54
N ALA A 361 6.96 31.41 16.76
CA ALA A 361 7.62 30.43 17.64
C ALA A 361 6.69 29.26 17.99
N ARG A 362 5.40 29.55 18.20
CA ARG A 362 4.39 28.53 18.44
C ARG A 362 4.19 27.63 17.22
N LEU A 363 4.04 28.20 16.02
CA LEU A 363 3.87 27.42 14.78
C LEU A 363 5.10 26.57 14.49
N PHE A 364 6.30 27.11 14.68
CA PHE A 364 7.55 26.38 14.50
C PHE A 364 7.67 25.18 15.44
N LEU A 365 7.42 25.39 16.73
CA LEU A 365 7.49 24.31 17.72
C LEU A 365 6.36 23.27 17.54
N LEU A 366 5.18 23.66 17.03
CA LEU A 366 4.17 22.70 16.59
C LEU A 366 4.72 21.78 15.49
N GLN A 367 5.44 22.31 14.49
CA GLN A 367 6.00 21.47 13.41
C GLN A 367 7.10 20.54 13.88
N ILE A 368 7.97 20.99 14.78
CA ILE A 368 9.00 20.13 15.38
C ILE A 368 8.34 18.98 16.13
N VAL A 369 7.39 19.27 17.02
CA VAL A 369 6.73 18.24 17.84
C VAL A 369 5.94 17.26 16.98
N MET A 370 5.21 17.73 15.96
CA MET A 370 4.51 16.87 15.00
C MET A 370 5.47 15.95 14.26
N SER A 371 6.57 16.50 13.73
CA SER A 371 7.55 15.74 12.96
C SER A 371 8.18 14.65 13.81
N ILE A 372 8.61 14.97 15.03
CA ILE A 372 9.21 13.99 15.95
C ILE A 372 8.22 12.88 16.33
N VAL A 373 6.97 13.22 16.63
CA VAL A 373 5.96 12.22 17.05
C VAL A 373 5.51 11.33 15.90
N LEU A 374 5.39 11.87 14.69
CA LEU A 374 4.95 11.11 13.53
C LEU A 374 6.10 10.34 12.84
N LEU A 375 7.37 10.69 13.10
CA LEU A 375 8.52 10.04 12.46
C LEU A 375 8.59 8.51 12.70
N PRO A 376 8.43 7.97 13.92
CA PRO A 376 8.43 6.52 14.14
C PRO A 376 7.27 5.82 13.41
N MET A 377 6.12 6.50 13.29
CA MET A 377 4.99 5.97 12.52
C MET A 377 5.28 5.96 11.02
N SER A 378 5.97 6.99 10.51
CA SER A 378 6.41 7.04 9.12
C SER A 378 7.43 5.94 8.79
N TRP A 379 8.41 5.69 9.68
CA TRP A 379 9.34 4.57 9.54
C TRP A 379 8.65 3.21 9.55
N PHE A 380 7.65 3.03 10.40
CA PHE A 380 6.87 1.79 10.43
C PHE A 380 6.03 1.59 9.16
N TRP A 381 5.27 2.61 8.74
CA TRP A 381 4.30 2.46 7.65
C TRP A 381 4.90 2.65 6.25
N PHE A 382 5.92 3.47 6.11
CA PHE A 382 6.49 3.87 4.82
C PHE A 382 7.95 3.45 4.64
N GLY A 383 8.59 2.85 5.64
CA GLY A 383 10.00 2.44 5.55
C GLY A 383 11.01 3.58 5.54
N GLY A 384 10.55 4.80 5.81
CA GLY A 384 11.36 6.00 5.77
C GLY A 384 10.58 7.22 6.27
N GLY A 385 11.31 8.28 6.58
CA GLY A 385 10.73 9.51 7.12
C GLY A 385 11.60 10.72 6.81
N SER A 386 10.96 11.86 6.61
CA SER A 386 11.65 13.10 6.24
C SER A 386 11.95 13.95 7.47
N LEU A 387 13.21 14.24 7.74
CA LEU A 387 13.62 15.31 8.65
C LEU A 387 13.43 16.69 7.99
N GLY A 388 13.56 16.76 6.66
CA GLY A 388 13.27 17.97 5.90
C GLY A 388 11.80 18.41 6.02
N ALA A 389 10.90 17.51 6.44
CA ALA A 389 9.50 17.82 6.74
C ALA A 389 9.33 19.06 7.64
N ILE A 390 10.23 19.31 8.59
CA ILE A 390 10.12 20.48 9.48
C ILE A 390 10.18 21.78 8.66
N ILE A 391 11.15 21.88 7.75
CA ILE A 391 11.37 23.07 6.92
C ILE A 391 10.30 23.15 5.85
N THR A 392 10.04 22.05 5.14
CA THR A 392 9.07 22.02 4.05
C THR A 392 7.65 22.26 4.57
N HIS A 393 7.27 21.76 5.75
CA HIS A 393 5.97 22.06 6.35
C HIS A 393 5.86 23.50 6.85
N LEU A 394 6.96 24.14 7.22
CA LEU A 394 6.93 25.56 7.61
C LEU A 394 6.75 26.49 6.41
N LEU A 395 7.29 26.12 5.24
CA LEU A 395 7.26 26.96 4.05
C LEU A 395 6.12 26.59 3.08
N VAL A 396 6.04 25.30 2.73
CA VAL A 396 5.11 24.79 1.71
C VAL A 396 3.68 24.68 2.22
N ASN A 397 3.45 24.18 3.45
CA ASN A 397 2.08 24.03 3.93
C ASN A 397 1.34 25.39 4.02
N PRO A 398 1.93 26.48 4.56
CA PRO A 398 1.27 27.79 4.53
C PRO A 398 1.03 28.30 3.12
N LEU A 399 1.98 28.12 2.20
CA LEU A 399 1.82 28.51 0.80
C LEU A 399 0.59 27.82 0.18
N ILE A 400 0.50 26.50 0.32
CA ILE A 400 -0.64 25.73 -0.21
C ILE A 400 -1.95 26.13 0.50
N THR A 401 -1.95 26.27 1.82
CA THR A 401 -3.19 26.43 2.61
C THR A 401 -3.72 27.85 2.67
N VAL A 402 -2.86 28.86 2.56
CA VAL A 402 -3.22 30.28 2.62
C VAL A 402 -3.33 30.91 1.23
N TRP A 403 -2.55 30.45 0.25
CA TRP A 403 -2.54 31.01 -1.11
C TRP A 403 -3.24 30.10 -2.12
N VAL A 404 -2.67 28.93 -2.39
CA VAL A 404 -3.09 28.09 -3.52
C VAL A 404 -4.52 27.59 -3.33
N LEU A 405 -4.84 27.05 -2.16
CA LEU A 405 -6.13 26.41 -1.90
C LEU A 405 -7.29 27.42 -1.81
N PRO A 406 -7.20 28.56 -1.10
CA PRO A 406 -8.28 29.55 -1.08
C PRO A 406 -8.60 30.13 -2.46
N LEU A 407 -7.57 30.52 -3.23
CA LEU A 407 -7.76 31.03 -4.60
C LEU A 407 -8.30 29.94 -5.53
N GLY A 408 -7.78 28.72 -5.39
CA GLY A 408 -8.24 27.54 -6.11
C GLY A 408 -9.73 27.26 -5.89
N LEU A 409 -10.15 27.16 -4.64
CA LEU A 409 -11.54 26.90 -4.25
C LEU A 409 -12.46 28.06 -4.62
N LEU A 410 -12.02 29.31 -4.51
CA LEU A 410 -12.79 30.46 -4.99
C LEU A 410 -13.00 30.39 -6.51
N GLY A 411 -11.98 29.98 -7.26
CA GLY A 411 -12.11 29.69 -8.69
C GLY A 411 -13.12 28.58 -8.97
N VAL A 412 -13.16 27.50 -8.18
CA VAL A 412 -14.19 26.44 -8.30
C VAL A 412 -15.60 26.99 -8.10
N VAL A 413 -15.81 27.87 -7.12
CA VAL A 413 -17.11 28.50 -6.85
C VAL A 413 -17.53 29.44 -7.98
N LEU A 414 -16.59 30.19 -8.57
CA LEU A 414 -16.88 31.13 -9.65
C LEU A 414 -17.00 30.47 -11.03
N ALA A 415 -16.34 29.33 -11.26
CA ALA A 415 -16.26 28.68 -12.57
C ALA A 415 -17.62 28.46 -13.28
N PRO A 416 -18.73 28.10 -12.60
CA PRO A 416 -20.02 27.91 -13.26
C PRO A 416 -20.65 29.19 -13.83
N VAL A 417 -20.28 30.37 -13.33
CA VAL A 417 -20.92 31.66 -13.65
C VAL A 417 -19.95 32.63 -14.33
N MET A 418 -18.68 32.61 -13.94
CA MET A 418 -17.64 33.56 -14.34
C MET A 418 -16.35 32.80 -14.70
N GLU A 419 -16.35 32.09 -15.81
CA GLU A 419 -15.23 31.22 -16.24
C GLU A 419 -13.89 32.01 -16.37
N VAL A 420 -13.92 33.24 -16.89
CA VAL A 420 -12.73 34.10 -17.02
C VAL A 420 -12.14 34.46 -15.65
N SER A 421 -12.99 34.86 -14.69
CA SER A 421 -12.53 35.20 -13.33
C SER A 421 -12.01 33.97 -12.59
N ALA A 422 -12.64 32.80 -12.79
CA ALA A 422 -12.14 31.54 -12.25
C ALA A 422 -10.75 31.20 -12.82
N ALA A 423 -10.56 31.37 -14.14
CA ALA A 423 -9.26 31.15 -14.77
C ALA A 423 -8.18 32.10 -14.23
N MET A 424 -8.49 33.38 -14.02
CA MET A 424 -7.56 34.34 -13.39
C MET A 424 -7.16 33.91 -11.98
N LEU A 425 -8.12 33.46 -11.17
CA LEU A 425 -7.85 32.96 -9.81
C LEU A 425 -6.98 31.70 -9.81
N TRP A 426 -7.22 30.76 -10.72
CA TRP A 426 -6.39 29.55 -10.83
C TRP A 426 -4.96 29.86 -11.31
N ARG A 427 -4.79 30.79 -12.24
CA ARG A 427 -3.46 31.27 -12.64
C ARG A 427 -2.74 31.97 -11.49
N ALA A 428 -3.46 32.80 -10.71
CA ALA A 428 -2.92 33.43 -9.52
C ALA A 428 -2.57 32.40 -8.43
N ALA A 429 -3.39 31.36 -8.26
CA ALA A 429 -3.12 30.25 -7.33
C ALA A 429 -1.83 29.51 -7.71
N LEU A 430 -1.54 29.38 -9.01
CA LEU A 430 -0.37 28.67 -9.52
C LEU A 430 0.91 29.48 -9.57
N TRP A 431 0.82 30.80 -9.49
CA TRP A 431 1.97 31.70 -9.54
C TRP A 431 3.19 31.24 -8.71
N PRO A 432 3.06 30.83 -7.44
CA PRO A 432 4.21 30.42 -6.63
C PRO A 432 4.63 28.95 -6.82
N VAL A 433 3.84 28.13 -7.54
CA VAL A 433 4.05 26.68 -7.61
C VAL A 433 5.33 26.29 -8.35
N PRO A 434 5.71 26.90 -9.50
CA PRO A 434 6.98 26.59 -10.16
C PRO A 434 8.19 26.83 -9.24
N LEU A 435 8.27 28.02 -8.63
CA LEU A 435 9.36 28.36 -7.69
C LEU A 435 9.41 27.39 -6.51
N MET A 436 8.25 27.01 -5.98
CA MET A 436 8.16 26.02 -4.92
C MET A 436 8.72 24.66 -5.38
N LEU A 437 8.35 24.19 -6.58
CA LEU A 437 8.86 22.93 -7.12
C LEU A 437 10.36 23.00 -7.36
N ASP A 438 10.88 24.08 -7.93
CA ASP A 438 12.32 24.28 -8.16
C ASP A 438 13.10 24.26 -6.84
N ALA A 439 12.57 24.92 -5.80
CA ALA A 439 13.16 24.90 -4.47
C ALA A 439 13.17 23.48 -3.85
N LEU A 440 12.10 22.70 -4.04
CA LEU A 440 12.06 21.31 -3.56
C LEU A 440 13.04 20.41 -4.32
N HIS A 441 13.16 20.54 -5.65
CA HIS A 441 14.16 19.78 -6.42
C HIS A 441 15.58 20.16 -6.00
N TRP A 442 15.86 21.45 -5.79
CA TRP A 442 17.15 21.90 -5.29
C TRP A 442 17.46 21.28 -3.91
N MET A 443 16.48 21.26 -3.00
CA MET A 443 16.63 20.60 -1.70
C MET A 443 16.86 19.09 -1.83
N ASP A 444 16.17 18.40 -2.74
CA ASP A 444 16.36 16.94 -2.92
C ASP A 444 17.76 16.64 -3.45
N GLN A 445 18.24 17.43 -4.41
CA GLN A 445 19.56 17.27 -5.02
C GLN A 445 20.71 17.54 -4.05
N HIS A 446 20.59 18.55 -3.17
CA HIS A 446 21.69 18.98 -2.30
C HIS A 446 21.61 18.44 -0.87
N LEU A 447 20.40 18.13 -0.39
CA LEU A 447 20.14 17.74 0.99
C LEU A 447 19.41 16.38 1.09
N GLY A 448 19.11 15.71 -0.02
CA GLY A 448 18.25 14.51 -0.06
C GLY A 448 18.65 13.41 0.92
N GLU A 449 19.95 13.11 1.01
CA GLU A 449 20.49 12.08 1.93
C GLU A 449 20.28 12.44 3.41
N TRP A 450 20.29 13.73 3.74
CA TRP A 450 20.05 14.23 5.11
C TRP A 450 18.55 14.45 5.39
N VAL A 451 17.78 14.71 4.33
CA VAL A 451 16.36 15.01 4.39
C VAL A 451 15.53 13.76 4.60
N TRP A 452 15.89 12.63 3.97
CA TRP A 452 15.13 11.39 4.05
C TRP A 452 15.95 10.29 4.75
N ILE A 453 15.49 9.87 5.93
CA ILE A 453 16.09 8.76 6.67
C ILE A 453 15.30 7.50 6.38
N GLU A 454 15.95 6.58 5.68
CA GLU A 454 15.43 5.24 5.40
C GLU A 454 15.64 4.34 6.61
N ARG A 455 14.54 3.92 7.22
CA ARG A 455 14.57 3.04 8.37
C ARG A 455 13.28 2.27 8.47
N HIS A 456 13.38 0.95 8.54
CA HIS A 456 12.26 0.08 8.83
C HIS A 456 12.22 -0.24 10.33
N LEU A 457 11.06 -0.01 10.94
CA LEU A 457 10.79 -0.45 12.31
C LEU A 457 9.87 -1.66 12.28
N SER A 458 10.18 -2.66 13.11
CA SER A 458 9.21 -3.71 13.43
C SER A 458 8.01 -3.12 14.18
N PHE A 459 6.85 -3.77 14.12
CA PHE A 459 5.64 -3.31 14.80
C PHE A 459 5.85 -3.08 16.31
N SER A 460 6.55 -4.02 16.98
CA SER A 460 6.87 -3.89 18.41
C SER A 460 7.75 -2.68 18.67
N THR A 461 8.81 -2.48 17.90
CA THR A 461 9.71 -1.31 18.03
C THR A 461 9.00 0.02 17.75
N ALA A 462 8.07 0.06 16.80
CA ALA A 462 7.31 1.27 16.50
C ALA A 462 6.33 1.62 17.63
N LEU A 463 5.63 0.62 18.17
CA LEU A 463 4.68 0.80 19.27
C LEU A 463 5.38 1.24 20.56
N THR A 464 6.55 0.67 20.87
CA THR A 464 7.34 1.05 22.05
C THR A 464 7.97 2.42 21.88
N ALA A 465 8.51 2.76 20.70
CA ALA A 465 9.03 4.09 20.42
C ALA A 465 7.95 5.16 20.57
N LEU A 466 6.76 4.92 20.00
CA LEU A 466 5.61 5.82 20.14
C LEU A 466 5.13 5.92 21.58
N GLY A 467 4.99 4.78 22.29
CA GLY A 467 4.59 4.74 23.69
C GLY A 467 5.58 5.48 24.60
N GLY A 468 6.88 5.25 24.42
CA GLY A 468 7.94 5.92 25.16
C GLY A 468 7.98 7.42 24.91
N LEU A 469 7.81 7.85 23.66
CA LEU A 469 7.74 9.26 23.31
C LEU A 469 6.52 9.95 23.94
N LEU A 470 5.34 9.33 23.88
CA LEU A 470 4.12 9.86 24.48
C LEU A 470 4.22 9.95 26.02
N ILE A 471 4.89 8.97 26.64
CA ILE A 471 5.17 8.98 28.08
C ILE A 471 6.18 10.08 28.43
N PHE A 472 7.28 10.21 27.69
CA PHE A 472 8.30 11.26 27.88
C PHE A 472 7.69 12.66 27.83
N VAL A 473 6.87 12.91 26.81
CA VAL A 473 6.16 14.18 26.60
C VAL A 473 5.20 14.52 27.76
N ARG A 474 4.78 13.52 28.55
CA ARG A 474 3.86 13.68 29.68
C ARG A 474 4.54 13.63 31.06
N HIS A 475 5.53 12.77 31.28
CA HIS A 475 6.18 12.51 32.56
C HIS A 475 7.62 11.98 32.39
N THR A 476 8.63 12.83 32.61
CA THR A 476 10.06 12.48 32.49
C THR A 476 10.53 11.32 33.37
N ARG A 477 9.89 11.10 34.54
CA ARG A 477 10.24 10.02 35.50
C ARG A 477 10.00 8.58 35.01
N TRP A 478 9.20 8.38 33.96
CA TRP A 478 8.89 7.04 33.43
C TRP A 478 9.72 6.67 32.19
N LEU A 479 10.65 7.55 31.79
CA LEU A 479 11.55 7.33 30.66
C LEU A 479 12.37 6.04 30.82
N ALA A 480 12.86 5.74 32.03
CA ALA A 480 13.62 4.52 32.31
C ALA A 480 12.78 3.24 32.08
N VAL A 481 11.50 3.24 32.46
CA VAL A 481 10.60 2.09 32.26
C VAL A 481 10.27 1.93 30.77
N ALA A 482 10.03 3.03 30.06
CA ALA A 482 9.82 3.00 28.61
C ALA A 482 11.06 2.51 27.85
N LEU A 483 12.27 2.90 28.28
CA LEU A 483 13.54 2.44 27.71
C LEU A 483 13.84 0.98 28.05
N LEU A 484 13.50 0.50 29.25
CA LEU A 484 13.64 -0.90 29.63
C LEU A 484 12.68 -1.82 28.84
N ILE A 485 11.43 -1.38 28.65
CA ILE A 485 10.48 -2.06 27.76
C ILE A 485 10.99 -2.02 26.31
N PHE A 486 11.51 -0.89 25.85
CA PHE A 486 12.13 -0.78 24.52
C PHE A 486 13.29 -1.78 24.35
N MET A 487 14.18 -1.90 25.34
CA MET A 487 15.31 -2.84 25.30
C MET A 487 14.89 -4.31 25.32
N SER A 488 13.80 -4.68 26.02
CA SER A 488 13.32 -6.07 26.04
C SER A 488 12.73 -6.53 24.70
N PHE A 489 12.20 -5.61 23.89
CA PHE A 489 11.73 -5.90 22.52
C PHE A 489 12.84 -5.82 21.46
N VAL A 490 14.03 -5.36 21.83
CA VAL A 490 15.23 -5.33 20.96
C VAL A 490 16.03 -6.64 21.05
N VAL A 491 15.66 -7.58 21.93
CA VAL A 491 16.24 -8.94 21.98
C VAL A 491 15.98 -9.63 20.64
N ARG A 492 16.93 -9.48 19.71
CA ARG A 492 16.95 -10.16 18.43
C ARG A 492 17.05 -11.65 18.71
N THR A 493 16.16 -12.45 18.13
CA THR A 493 16.44 -13.87 17.96
C THR A 493 17.78 -13.99 17.25
N PRO A 494 18.68 -14.91 17.68
CA PRO A 494 19.93 -15.12 16.95
C PRO A 494 19.60 -15.39 15.47
N PRO A 495 20.30 -14.73 14.53
CA PRO A 495 20.06 -14.97 13.13
C PRO A 495 20.40 -16.43 12.80
N PRO A 496 19.71 -17.04 11.81
CA PRO A 496 20.10 -18.37 11.32
C PRO A 496 21.50 -18.32 10.69
N LEU A 497 22.15 -19.48 10.51
CA LEU A 497 23.45 -19.58 9.84
C LEU A 497 23.37 -19.12 8.39
N ALA A 498 22.29 -19.53 7.71
CA ALA A 498 21.94 -19.07 6.37
C ALA A 498 20.41 -18.94 6.22
N ARG A 499 19.96 -18.07 5.32
CA ARG A 499 18.55 -17.91 4.95
C ARG A 499 18.41 -17.69 3.46
N LEU A 500 17.53 -18.45 2.82
CA LEU A 500 17.03 -18.17 1.47
C LEU A 500 15.57 -17.69 1.55
N SER A 501 15.30 -16.50 1.01
CA SER A 501 13.98 -15.89 0.97
C SER A 501 13.51 -15.75 -0.48
N VAL A 502 12.50 -16.51 -0.89
CA VAL A 502 11.81 -16.32 -2.19
C VAL A 502 10.67 -15.32 -1.99
N LEU A 503 10.79 -14.15 -2.60
CA LEU A 503 9.92 -13.01 -2.31
C LEU A 503 8.60 -13.08 -3.07
N ASP A 504 7.52 -12.64 -2.43
CA ASP A 504 6.22 -12.49 -3.09
C ASP A 504 6.20 -11.18 -3.88
N VAL A 505 6.73 -11.24 -5.10
CA VAL A 505 6.76 -10.15 -6.09
C VAL A 505 5.58 -10.24 -7.08
N GLY A 506 4.60 -11.11 -6.82
CA GLY A 506 3.56 -11.47 -7.79
C GLY A 506 4.15 -12.26 -8.95
N GLN A 507 3.82 -11.87 -10.19
CA GLN A 507 4.39 -12.53 -11.35
C GLN A 507 5.84 -12.07 -11.58
N GLY A 508 6.78 -12.99 -11.43
CA GLY A 508 8.21 -12.77 -11.53
C GLY A 508 9.01 -13.50 -10.45
N THR A 509 10.32 -13.27 -10.43
CA THR A 509 11.24 -13.91 -9.49
C THR A 509 12.08 -12.85 -8.79
N ALA A 510 12.20 -12.96 -7.48
CA ALA A 510 13.22 -12.29 -6.69
C ALA A 510 13.56 -13.16 -5.48
N VAL A 511 14.84 -13.45 -5.29
CA VAL A 511 15.35 -14.28 -4.20
C VAL A 511 16.47 -13.54 -3.49
N VAL A 512 16.41 -13.50 -2.17
CA VAL A 512 17.48 -12.97 -1.32
C VAL A 512 18.09 -14.12 -0.53
N PHE A 513 19.39 -14.30 -0.64
CA PHE A 513 20.16 -15.25 0.15
C PHE A 513 21.09 -14.50 1.12
N GLU A 514 21.02 -14.86 2.39
CA GLU A 514 21.76 -14.24 3.50
C GLU A 514 22.61 -15.31 4.20
N ALA A 515 23.92 -15.10 4.31
CA ALA A 515 24.80 -15.95 5.13
C ALA A 515 26.07 -15.19 5.52
N ASN A 516 26.61 -15.41 6.72
CA ASN A 516 27.85 -14.78 7.18
C ASN A 516 27.85 -13.23 7.07
N GLY A 517 26.68 -12.60 7.22
CA GLY A 517 26.51 -11.14 7.08
C GLY A 517 26.49 -10.62 5.64
N ARG A 518 26.58 -11.51 4.65
CA ARG A 518 26.62 -11.21 3.21
C ARG A 518 25.27 -11.47 2.55
N HIS A 519 25.00 -10.75 1.46
CA HIS A 519 23.70 -10.74 0.78
C HIS A 519 23.85 -10.99 -0.72
N LEU A 520 23.10 -11.96 -1.24
CA LEU A 520 22.96 -12.24 -2.66
C LEU A 520 21.54 -11.94 -3.08
N LEU A 521 21.37 -11.13 -4.11
CA LEU A 521 20.09 -10.89 -4.75
C LEU A 521 20.08 -11.58 -6.10
N TYR A 522 19.15 -12.52 -6.28
CA TYR A 522 18.90 -13.21 -7.53
C TYR A 522 17.56 -12.74 -8.10
N ASP A 523 17.60 -12.03 -9.23
CA ASP A 523 16.47 -11.33 -9.87
C ASP A 523 15.79 -10.25 -8.98
N THR A 524 14.95 -9.43 -9.59
CA THR A 524 14.36 -8.21 -8.99
C THR A 524 12.83 -8.13 -9.09
N GLY A 525 12.20 -9.16 -9.66
CA GLY A 525 10.77 -9.22 -9.91
C GLY A 525 10.31 -8.34 -11.08
N GLY A 526 8.99 -8.29 -11.29
CA GLY A 526 8.37 -7.61 -12.42
C GLY A 526 8.11 -6.12 -12.30
N GLY A 527 7.48 -5.55 -13.34
CA GLY A 527 7.04 -4.16 -13.39
C GLY A 527 7.59 -3.41 -14.59
N SER A 528 7.75 -2.09 -14.46
CA SER A 528 8.37 -1.25 -15.49
C SER A 528 9.80 -0.87 -15.09
N ALA A 529 10.75 -1.00 -16.02
CA ALA A 529 12.14 -0.58 -15.82
C ALA A 529 12.29 0.93 -15.55
N SER A 530 11.41 1.76 -16.13
CA SER A 530 11.42 3.23 -16.00
C SER A 530 10.38 3.76 -15.01
N GLY A 531 9.61 2.88 -14.36
CA GLY A 531 8.49 3.27 -13.52
C GLY A 531 8.33 2.38 -12.30
N PHE A 532 7.07 2.11 -11.93
CA PHE A 532 6.78 1.25 -10.78
C PHE A 532 7.21 -0.21 -11.05
N ASN A 533 8.03 -0.74 -10.16
CA ASN A 533 8.50 -2.12 -10.19
C ASN A 533 8.50 -2.77 -8.81
N GLN A 534 8.66 -4.09 -8.78
CA GLN A 534 8.67 -4.86 -7.55
C GLN A 534 9.92 -4.62 -6.71
N ALA A 535 11.02 -4.11 -7.28
CA ALA A 535 12.18 -3.73 -6.48
C ALA A 535 11.88 -2.55 -5.55
N VAL A 536 11.19 -1.51 -6.03
CA VAL A 536 10.73 -0.38 -5.19
C VAL A 536 9.75 -0.86 -4.12
N LYS A 537 8.83 -1.76 -4.47
CA LYS A 537 7.72 -2.19 -3.60
C LYS A 537 8.12 -3.23 -2.55
N VAL A 538 8.94 -4.20 -2.94
CA VAL A 538 9.16 -5.47 -2.21
C VAL A 538 10.64 -5.67 -1.90
N VAL A 539 11.50 -5.68 -2.92
CA VAL A 539 12.91 -6.12 -2.76
C VAL A 539 13.71 -5.15 -1.91
N ALA A 540 13.70 -3.84 -2.23
CA ALA A 540 14.47 -2.85 -1.51
C ALA A 540 14.02 -2.70 -0.04
N PRO A 541 12.72 -2.62 0.28
CA PRO A 541 12.25 -2.66 1.68
C PRO A 541 12.74 -3.89 2.45
N LEU A 542 12.77 -5.05 1.80
CA LEU A 542 13.22 -6.29 2.43
C LEU A 542 14.72 -6.27 2.71
N LEU A 543 15.56 -5.92 1.72
CA LEU A 543 17.02 -5.80 1.89
C LEU A 543 17.37 -4.84 3.03
N ARG A 544 16.69 -3.68 3.11
CA ARG A 544 16.86 -2.73 4.22
C ARG A 544 16.41 -3.32 5.55
N SER A 545 15.31 -4.06 5.57
CA SER A 545 14.83 -4.72 6.80
C SER A 545 15.76 -5.86 7.27
N ALA A 546 16.52 -6.47 6.35
CA ALA A 546 17.55 -7.45 6.64
C ALA A 546 18.87 -6.80 7.11
N GLY A 547 19.02 -5.48 6.96
CA GLY A 547 20.23 -4.74 7.31
C GLY A 547 21.31 -4.79 6.24
N ALA A 548 20.93 -5.01 4.97
CA ALA A 548 21.86 -4.96 3.85
C ALA A 548 22.17 -3.49 3.49
N ASP A 549 23.41 -3.06 3.73
CA ASP A 549 23.93 -1.77 3.25
C ASP A 549 24.49 -1.87 1.82
N ALA A 550 24.91 -3.07 1.43
CA ALA A 550 25.41 -3.43 0.10
C ALA A 550 24.98 -4.86 -0.27
N ILE A 551 25.12 -5.19 -1.55
CA ILE A 551 24.84 -6.52 -2.11
C ILE A 551 26.17 -7.14 -2.55
N ASP A 552 26.62 -8.19 -1.87
CA ASP A 552 27.86 -8.90 -2.23
C ASP A 552 27.78 -9.55 -3.62
N THR A 553 26.60 -10.04 -4.01
CA THR A 553 26.39 -10.61 -5.34
C THR A 553 25.00 -10.28 -5.86
N LEU A 554 24.92 -9.49 -6.91
CA LEU A 554 23.70 -9.25 -7.66
C LEU A 554 23.73 -10.13 -8.91
N MET A 555 22.78 -11.06 -9.02
CA MET A 555 22.65 -11.93 -10.20
C MET A 555 21.28 -11.72 -10.85
N ILE A 556 21.25 -11.27 -12.11
CA ILE A 556 20.02 -11.24 -12.89
C ILE A 556 20.07 -12.38 -13.90
N SER A 557 19.17 -13.35 -13.73
CA SER A 557 19.18 -14.59 -14.50
C SER A 557 19.12 -14.35 -16.00
N HIS A 558 18.27 -13.42 -16.46
CA HIS A 558 18.12 -13.00 -17.86
C HIS A 558 17.35 -11.67 -17.97
N GLY A 559 17.26 -11.13 -19.19
CA GLY A 559 16.75 -9.77 -19.44
C GLY A 559 15.23 -9.57 -19.42
N ASP A 560 14.39 -10.57 -19.15
CA ASP A 560 12.94 -10.37 -19.14
C ASP A 560 12.48 -9.58 -17.92
N LEU A 561 11.44 -8.76 -18.10
CA LEU A 561 11.06 -7.77 -17.10
C LEU A 561 10.59 -8.37 -15.78
N ASP A 562 10.00 -9.56 -15.79
CA ASP A 562 9.60 -10.28 -14.57
C ASP A 562 10.79 -10.78 -13.74
N HIS A 563 12.01 -10.53 -14.22
CA HIS A 563 13.28 -10.76 -13.53
C HIS A 563 14.12 -9.47 -13.40
N SER A 564 14.17 -8.63 -14.43
CA SER A 564 15.14 -7.54 -14.56
C SER A 564 14.58 -6.14 -14.33
N ALA A 565 13.26 -5.96 -14.22
CA ALA A 565 12.62 -4.63 -14.18
C ALA A 565 13.13 -3.74 -13.04
N GLY A 566 13.55 -4.33 -11.93
CA GLY A 566 14.04 -3.61 -10.77
C GLY A 566 15.54 -3.29 -10.77
N LEU A 567 16.31 -3.70 -11.78
CA LEU A 567 17.77 -3.59 -11.79
C LEU A 567 18.25 -2.16 -11.55
N GLY A 568 17.70 -1.18 -12.27
CA GLY A 568 18.06 0.23 -12.10
C GLY A 568 17.73 0.77 -10.71
N THR A 569 16.62 0.32 -10.12
CA THR A 569 16.25 0.65 -8.74
C THR A 569 17.24 0.07 -7.74
N ILE A 570 17.64 -1.20 -7.90
CA ILE A 570 18.60 -1.81 -6.98
C ILE A 570 19.95 -1.10 -7.06
N LYS A 571 20.49 -0.89 -8.27
CA LYS A 571 21.79 -0.22 -8.46
C LYS A 571 21.82 1.23 -7.96
N SER A 572 20.69 1.92 -7.94
CA SER A 572 20.62 3.28 -7.40
C SER A 572 20.46 3.34 -5.88
N ASN A 573 20.10 2.23 -5.23
CA ASN A 573 19.85 2.18 -3.79
C ASN A 573 20.89 1.37 -3.00
N PHE A 574 21.60 0.45 -3.64
CA PHE A 574 22.59 -0.42 -3.00
C PHE A 574 23.84 -0.53 -3.88
N ALA A 575 25.00 -0.37 -3.25
CA ALA A 575 26.26 -0.76 -3.88
C ALA A 575 26.28 -2.28 -4.07
N SER A 576 26.85 -2.75 -5.17
CA SER A 576 27.04 -4.16 -5.47
C SER A 576 28.52 -4.46 -5.67
N GLU A 577 29.03 -5.52 -5.02
CA GLU A 577 30.44 -5.92 -5.18
C GLU A 577 30.66 -6.70 -6.48
N ARG A 578 29.67 -7.51 -6.86
CA ARG A 578 29.72 -8.34 -8.06
C ARG A 578 28.37 -8.44 -8.72
N ASP A 579 28.32 -8.06 -10.00
CA ASP A 579 27.13 -8.17 -10.84
C ASP A 579 27.30 -9.32 -11.84
N LEU A 580 26.34 -10.24 -11.89
CA LEU A 580 26.33 -11.41 -12.77
C LEU A 580 25.05 -11.47 -13.60
N GLY A 581 25.17 -11.99 -14.82
CA GLY A 581 24.07 -12.12 -15.77
C GLY A 581 23.63 -10.77 -16.34
N TRP A 582 22.33 -10.58 -16.57
CA TRP A 582 21.83 -9.42 -17.30
C TRP A 582 22.19 -8.09 -16.62
N GLY A 583 22.95 -7.24 -17.34
CA GLY A 583 23.42 -5.95 -16.83
C GLY A 583 24.64 -6.03 -15.90
N GLY A 584 25.35 -7.16 -15.90
CA GLY A 584 26.61 -7.42 -15.20
C GLY A 584 27.62 -8.20 -16.06
N GLU A 585 28.49 -8.99 -15.41
CA GLU A 585 29.37 -9.93 -16.10
C GLU A 585 28.60 -11.20 -16.51
N PRO A 586 28.89 -11.81 -17.67
CA PRO A 586 28.18 -13.01 -18.09
C PRO A 586 28.41 -14.16 -17.11
N CYS A 587 27.35 -14.90 -16.83
CA CYS A 587 27.44 -16.15 -16.09
C CYS A 587 28.31 -17.15 -16.87
N ARG A 588 29.16 -17.90 -16.17
CA ARG A 588 30.05 -18.90 -16.77
C ARG A 588 29.77 -20.24 -16.14
N MET A 589 29.31 -21.21 -16.93
CA MET A 589 29.11 -22.59 -16.46
C MET A 589 30.38 -23.13 -15.78
N GLY A 590 30.23 -23.70 -14.59
CA GLY A 590 31.32 -24.19 -13.75
C GLY A 590 32.04 -23.11 -12.92
N ALA A 591 31.67 -21.83 -13.05
CA ALA A 591 32.22 -20.78 -12.18
C ALA A 591 31.76 -21.01 -10.73
N ARG A 592 32.71 -20.94 -9.81
CA ARG A 592 32.51 -21.17 -8.38
C ARG A 592 33.07 -20.02 -7.55
N TRP A 593 32.42 -19.73 -6.44
CA TRP A 593 32.93 -18.84 -5.39
C TRP A 593 32.34 -19.25 -4.04
N SER A 594 32.91 -18.74 -2.94
CA SER A 594 32.45 -19.09 -1.59
C SER A 594 32.42 -17.87 -0.67
N TRP A 595 31.60 -17.96 0.38
CA TRP A 595 31.54 -17.01 1.48
C TRP A 595 31.94 -17.72 2.78
N GLY A 596 33.24 -17.97 2.91
CA GLY A 596 33.78 -18.84 3.96
C GLY A 596 33.85 -20.30 3.49
N GLU A 597 33.99 -21.22 4.44
CA GLU A 597 34.14 -22.66 4.13
C GLU A 597 32.80 -23.36 3.89
N ASP A 598 31.75 -22.95 4.61
CA ASP A 598 30.46 -23.63 4.64
C ASP A 598 29.44 -23.13 3.61
N VAL A 599 29.77 -22.09 2.83
CA VAL A 599 28.84 -21.45 1.87
C VAL A 599 29.49 -21.36 0.49
N ASN A 600 29.02 -22.19 -0.44
CA ASN A 600 29.57 -22.36 -1.77
C ASN A 600 28.51 -22.09 -2.84
N PHE A 601 28.93 -21.45 -3.93
CA PHE A 601 28.09 -21.10 -5.06
C PHE A 601 28.68 -21.69 -6.34
N GLU A 602 27.82 -22.19 -7.22
CA GLU A 602 28.21 -22.73 -8.52
C GLU A 602 27.20 -22.39 -9.61
N VAL A 603 27.68 -21.79 -10.70
CA VAL A 603 26.87 -21.55 -11.89
C VAL A 603 26.80 -22.83 -12.72
N LEU A 604 25.62 -23.39 -12.88
CA LEU A 604 25.41 -24.63 -13.63
C LEU A 604 25.10 -24.41 -15.10
N HIS A 605 24.59 -23.23 -15.49
CA HIS A 605 24.18 -22.91 -16.87
C HIS A 605 24.06 -21.41 -17.10
N GLY A 606 24.04 -21.04 -18.39
CA GLY A 606 23.60 -19.73 -18.86
C GLY A 606 24.70 -18.68 -18.86
N ASP A 607 24.51 -17.65 -19.69
CA ASP A 607 25.31 -16.43 -19.71
C ASP A 607 24.53 -15.19 -19.22
N GLY A 608 23.20 -15.28 -19.17
CA GLY A 608 22.29 -14.20 -18.80
C GLY A 608 22.25 -13.00 -19.76
N HIS A 609 22.95 -13.06 -20.89
CA HIS A 609 23.18 -11.92 -21.81
C HIS A 609 22.43 -12.05 -23.14
N ALA A 610 22.02 -13.26 -23.53
CA ALA A 610 21.38 -13.46 -24.83
C ALA A 610 20.12 -12.62 -24.99
N GLN A 611 20.03 -11.83 -26.06
CA GLN A 611 18.84 -11.01 -26.34
C GLN A 611 17.70 -11.79 -26.98
N SER A 612 18.02 -12.85 -27.73
CA SER A 612 17.07 -13.80 -28.28
C SER A 612 17.03 -15.06 -27.41
N ASN A 613 15.85 -15.68 -27.29
CA ASN A 613 15.69 -16.93 -26.53
C ASN A 613 16.20 -16.83 -25.08
N ARG A 614 15.97 -15.67 -24.45
CA ARG A 614 16.54 -15.24 -23.16
C ARG A 614 16.44 -16.30 -22.08
N ASN A 615 15.28 -16.94 -21.95
CA ASN A 615 14.99 -18.03 -21.02
C ASN A 615 16.00 -19.19 -21.12
N ALA A 616 16.46 -19.53 -22.32
CA ALA A 616 17.41 -20.62 -22.52
C ALA A 616 18.83 -20.30 -22.03
N HIS A 617 19.12 -19.02 -21.83
CA HIS A 617 20.39 -18.50 -21.36
C HIS A 617 20.30 -18.03 -19.91
N SER A 618 19.19 -18.31 -19.20
CA SER A 618 19.07 -17.98 -17.78
C SER A 618 20.24 -18.56 -16.98
N CYS A 619 20.85 -17.73 -16.14
CA CYS A 619 21.87 -18.17 -15.20
C CYS A 619 21.29 -19.15 -14.19
N VAL A 620 21.72 -20.41 -14.19
CA VAL A 620 21.28 -21.39 -13.18
C VAL A 620 22.28 -21.41 -12.05
N LEU A 621 21.83 -21.18 -10.83
CA LEU A 621 22.69 -21.08 -9.65
C LEU A 621 22.40 -22.19 -8.65
N ARG A 622 23.44 -22.94 -8.28
CA ARG A 622 23.45 -23.85 -7.13
C ARG A 622 24.12 -23.17 -5.94
N ILE A 623 23.48 -23.24 -4.78
CA ILE A 623 23.98 -22.70 -3.52
C ILE A 623 24.02 -23.84 -2.52
N GLU A 624 25.17 -24.09 -1.92
CA GLU A 624 25.35 -25.06 -0.84
C GLU A 624 25.75 -24.31 0.42
N ALA A 625 24.92 -24.36 1.46
CA ALA A 625 25.11 -23.61 2.68
C ALA A 625 24.89 -24.51 3.90
N PHE A 626 25.95 -24.73 4.69
CA PHE A 626 25.92 -25.55 5.89
C PHE A 626 25.27 -26.93 5.67
N GLY A 627 25.58 -27.58 4.54
CA GLY A 627 25.06 -28.90 4.17
C GLY A 627 23.65 -28.93 3.57
N VAL A 628 23.02 -27.78 3.33
CA VAL A 628 21.73 -27.66 2.62
C VAL A 628 21.97 -27.09 1.21
N VAL A 629 21.33 -27.67 0.20
CA VAL A 629 21.51 -27.29 -1.20
C VAL A 629 20.25 -26.63 -1.76
N PHE A 630 20.42 -25.45 -2.34
CA PHE A 630 19.40 -24.69 -3.06
C PHE A 630 19.74 -24.64 -4.55
N LEU A 631 18.74 -24.84 -5.42
CA LEU A 631 18.89 -24.75 -6.86
C LEU A 631 17.92 -23.70 -7.44
N LEU A 632 18.48 -22.65 -8.03
CA LEU A 632 17.73 -21.58 -8.69
C LEU A 632 17.80 -21.78 -10.21
N ALA A 633 16.71 -22.29 -10.80
CA ALA A 633 16.70 -22.72 -12.19
C ALA A 633 16.49 -21.58 -13.21
N GLY A 634 16.12 -20.38 -12.76
CA GLY A 634 15.70 -19.30 -13.67
C GLY A 634 14.55 -19.76 -14.57
N ASP A 635 14.57 -19.39 -15.85
CA ASP A 635 13.48 -19.66 -16.78
C ASP A 635 13.81 -20.71 -17.84
N ILE A 636 14.81 -21.55 -17.55
CA ILE A 636 15.30 -22.55 -18.50
C ILE A 636 14.16 -23.45 -19.04
N PRO A 637 14.12 -23.71 -20.36
CA PRO A 637 13.16 -24.62 -20.96
C PRO A 637 13.57 -26.09 -20.78
N SER A 638 12.62 -27.01 -20.91
CA SER A 638 12.85 -28.48 -20.75
C SER A 638 14.05 -29.03 -21.54
N ARG A 639 14.37 -28.46 -22.71
CA ARG A 639 15.55 -28.87 -23.50
C ARG A 639 16.88 -28.58 -22.79
N VAL A 640 16.98 -27.46 -22.08
CA VAL A 640 18.15 -27.08 -21.29
C VAL A 640 18.20 -27.94 -20.03
N GLU A 641 17.06 -28.17 -19.39
CA GLU A 641 16.97 -29.06 -18.24
C GLU A 641 17.45 -30.48 -18.55
N LEU A 642 17.11 -31.02 -19.73
CA LEU A 642 17.60 -32.31 -20.21
C LEU A 642 19.12 -32.30 -20.34
N ALA A 643 19.70 -31.25 -20.91
CA ALA A 643 21.15 -31.10 -21.05
C ALA A 643 21.84 -31.05 -19.68
N LEU A 644 21.26 -30.32 -18.71
CA LEU A 644 21.76 -30.28 -17.33
C LEU A 644 21.68 -31.66 -16.68
N GLY A 645 20.56 -32.38 -16.84
CA GLY A 645 20.40 -33.74 -16.31
C GLY A 645 21.41 -34.73 -16.90
N GLN A 646 21.75 -34.57 -18.19
CA GLN A 646 22.74 -35.43 -18.85
C GLN A 646 24.17 -35.15 -18.39
N TYR A 647 24.51 -33.87 -18.18
CA TYR A 647 25.85 -33.41 -17.82
C TYR A 647 26.14 -33.53 -16.31
N TRP A 648 25.31 -32.91 -15.47
CA TRP A 648 25.54 -32.79 -14.02
C TRP A 648 25.03 -34.00 -13.20
N ARG A 649 23.97 -34.68 -13.67
CA ARG A 649 23.40 -35.89 -13.04
C ARG A 649 23.13 -35.70 -11.54
N GLU A 650 23.79 -36.49 -10.68
CA GLU A 650 23.60 -36.47 -9.23
C GLU A 650 24.00 -35.14 -8.58
N GLN A 651 24.85 -34.33 -9.23
CA GLN A 651 25.23 -32.99 -8.73
C GLN A 651 24.05 -31.99 -8.77
N LEU A 652 22.98 -32.31 -9.49
CA LEU A 652 21.74 -31.51 -9.47
C LEU A 652 20.89 -31.71 -8.22
N ALA A 653 21.18 -32.71 -7.39
CA ALA A 653 20.44 -32.96 -6.17
C ALA A 653 20.40 -31.70 -5.30
N ALA A 654 19.20 -31.28 -4.91
CA ALA A 654 18.98 -30.08 -4.10
C ALA A 654 17.85 -30.31 -3.10
N ASP A 655 17.93 -29.72 -1.92
CA ASP A 655 16.86 -29.77 -0.93
C ASP A 655 15.71 -28.83 -1.32
N VAL A 656 16.04 -27.67 -1.90
CA VAL A 656 15.07 -26.66 -2.33
C VAL A 656 15.32 -26.31 -3.79
N LEU A 657 14.30 -26.52 -4.64
CA LEU A 657 14.30 -26.12 -6.04
C LEU A 657 13.37 -24.92 -6.23
N LEU A 658 13.90 -23.79 -6.70
CA LEU A 658 13.08 -22.78 -7.34
C LEU A 658 12.73 -23.27 -8.75
N VAL A 659 11.46 -23.57 -8.94
CA VAL A 659 10.91 -24.17 -10.16
C VAL A 659 11.15 -23.24 -11.35
N SER A 660 11.60 -23.82 -12.45
CA SER A 660 11.89 -23.13 -13.69
C SER A 660 10.67 -22.39 -14.26
N HIS A 661 10.86 -21.16 -14.77
CA HIS A 661 9.86 -20.43 -15.57
C HIS A 661 8.51 -20.31 -14.88
N HIS A 662 8.54 -20.02 -13.57
CA HIS A 662 7.35 -19.85 -12.71
C HIS A 662 6.39 -21.07 -12.70
N GLY A 663 6.84 -22.24 -13.16
CA GLY A 663 5.99 -23.41 -13.37
C GLY A 663 5.26 -23.43 -14.72
N SER A 664 5.85 -22.85 -15.77
CA SER A 664 5.34 -22.95 -17.15
C SER A 664 5.33 -24.39 -17.66
N GLY A 665 4.32 -24.73 -18.48
CA GLY A 665 4.17 -26.06 -19.08
C GLY A 665 5.37 -26.51 -19.93
N THR A 666 6.21 -25.58 -20.38
CA THR A 666 7.41 -25.85 -21.19
C THR A 666 8.64 -26.27 -20.38
N SER A 667 8.55 -26.30 -19.05
CA SER A 667 9.69 -26.56 -18.15
C SER A 667 9.31 -27.54 -17.03
N SER A 668 10.25 -27.79 -16.13
CA SER A 668 10.20 -28.76 -15.03
C SER A 668 9.80 -30.16 -15.49
N SER A 669 10.56 -30.70 -16.43
CA SER A 669 10.39 -32.04 -16.98
C SER A 669 10.65 -33.14 -15.95
N HIS A 670 10.03 -34.32 -16.11
CA HIS A 670 10.29 -35.46 -15.23
C HIS A 670 11.77 -35.88 -15.21
N GLY A 671 12.46 -35.78 -16.35
CA GLY A 671 13.88 -36.14 -16.46
C GLY A 671 14.78 -35.25 -15.60
N PHE A 672 14.47 -33.96 -15.54
CA PHE A 672 15.16 -33.01 -14.67
C PHE A 672 14.84 -33.24 -13.20
N LEU A 673 13.56 -33.31 -12.86
CA LEU A 673 13.09 -33.51 -11.48
C LEU A 673 13.60 -34.83 -10.87
N LYS A 674 13.79 -35.87 -11.70
CA LYS A 674 14.39 -37.14 -11.29
C LYS A 674 15.81 -36.98 -10.73
N TRP A 675 16.60 -36.05 -11.26
CA TRP A 675 17.97 -35.79 -10.80
C TRP A 675 17.98 -34.81 -9.62
N VAL A 676 17.12 -33.79 -9.63
CA VAL A 676 17.07 -32.77 -8.57
C VAL A 676 16.52 -33.32 -7.26
N LYS A 677 15.46 -34.15 -7.31
CA LYS A 677 14.78 -34.77 -6.14
C LYS A 677 14.53 -33.81 -4.96
N PRO A 678 13.88 -32.65 -5.17
CA PRO A 678 13.79 -31.62 -4.15
C PRO A 678 12.83 -32.00 -3.02
N ALA A 679 13.24 -31.74 -1.78
CA ALA A 679 12.31 -31.78 -0.64
C ALA A 679 11.24 -30.69 -0.79
N TYR A 680 11.64 -29.49 -1.23
CA TYR A 680 10.74 -28.37 -1.51
C TYR A 680 10.82 -27.92 -2.97
N ALA A 681 9.69 -27.94 -3.68
CA ALA A 681 9.53 -27.28 -4.98
C ALA A 681 8.84 -25.93 -4.79
N VAL A 682 9.54 -24.85 -5.10
CA VAL A 682 9.09 -23.47 -4.89
C VAL A 682 8.60 -22.85 -6.19
N LEU A 683 7.34 -22.40 -6.21
CA LEU A 683 6.71 -21.71 -7.32
C LEU A 683 6.62 -20.21 -7.03
N SER A 684 7.37 -19.39 -7.77
CA SER A 684 7.27 -17.93 -7.70
C SER A 684 6.33 -17.43 -8.79
N HIS A 685 5.09 -17.07 -8.44
CA HIS A 685 4.11 -16.55 -9.40
C HIS A 685 3.06 -15.67 -8.73
N GLY A 686 2.33 -14.91 -9.55
CA GLY A 686 1.16 -14.14 -9.09
C GLY A 686 -0.09 -15.01 -8.97
N LEU A 687 -0.93 -14.73 -7.98
CA LEU A 687 -2.26 -15.34 -7.87
C LEU A 687 -3.09 -15.00 -9.11
N ALA A 688 -3.64 -16.03 -9.76
CA ALA A 688 -4.45 -15.89 -10.98
C ALA A 688 -3.78 -15.00 -12.06
N ASN A 689 -2.46 -15.14 -12.23
CA ASN A 689 -1.70 -14.40 -13.22
C ASN A 689 -2.19 -14.67 -14.65
N ARG A 690 -1.89 -13.74 -15.55
CA ARG A 690 -2.32 -13.77 -16.96
C ARG A 690 -1.74 -14.94 -17.77
N PHE A 691 -0.64 -15.55 -17.32
CA PHE A 691 0.13 -16.51 -18.11
C PHE A 691 -0.34 -17.95 -17.96
N GLY A 692 -1.20 -18.22 -16.98
CA GLY A 692 -1.61 -19.60 -16.72
C GLY A 692 -0.90 -20.23 -15.53
N HIS A 693 0.20 -19.65 -15.06
CA HIS A 693 1.16 -20.32 -14.17
C HIS A 693 0.65 -20.54 -12.73
N PRO A 694 1.04 -21.64 -12.06
CA PRO A 694 1.72 -22.80 -12.63
C PRO A 694 0.78 -23.59 -13.56
N ASP A 695 1.35 -24.23 -14.58
CA ASP A 695 0.61 -25.15 -15.44
C ASP A 695 0.19 -26.41 -14.67
N ALA A 696 -1.02 -26.90 -14.91
CA ALA A 696 -1.56 -28.07 -14.21
C ALA A 696 -0.68 -29.32 -14.39
N ASN A 697 -0.08 -29.52 -15.57
CA ASN A 697 0.80 -30.66 -15.81
C ASN A 697 2.10 -30.53 -15.01
N VAL A 698 2.64 -29.32 -14.85
CA VAL A 698 3.82 -29.08 -14.00
C VAL A 698 3.50 -29.42 -12.55
N VAL A 699 2.35 -28.97 -12.04
CA VAL A 699 1.89 -29.30 -10.69
C VAL A 699 1.84 -30.82 -10.49
N SER A 700 1.24 -31.56 -11.44
CA SER A 700 1.21 -33.03 -11.36
C SER A 700 2.60 -33.66 -11.39
N ARG A 701 3.54 -33.12 -12.16
CA ARG A 701 4.94 -33.61 -12.18
C ARG A 701 5.65 -33.35 -10.86
N LEU A 702 5.46 -32.17 -10.27
CA LEU A 702 6.04 -31.80 -8.99
C LEU A 702 5.52 -32.70 -7.88
N GLN A 703 4.21 -32.95 -7.81
CA GLN A 703 3.60 -33.84 -6.81
C GLN A 703 4.20 -35.26 -6.78
N VAL A 704 4.75 -35.74 -7.89
CA VAL A 704 5.41 -37.06 -7.97
C VAL A 704 6.85 -37.03 -7.47
N HIS A 705 7.56 -35.92 -7.68
CA HIS A 705 9.02 -35.82 -7.50
C HIS A 705 9.46 -35.02 -6.27
N THR A 706 8.53 -34.31 -5.62
CA THR A 706 8.83 -33.51 -4.43
C THR A 706 7.99 -33.93 -3.23
N ARG A 707 8.52 -33.66 -2.04
CA ARG A 707 7.79 -33.89 -0.78
C ARG A 707 6.74 -32.79 -0.57
N ASP A 708 7.13 -31.53 -0.73
CA ASP A 708 6.28 -30.37 -0.47
C ASP A 708 6.38 -29.35 -1.62
N MET A 709 5.24 -29.01 -2.21
CA MET A 709 5.13 -27.93 -3.20
C MET A 709 4.59 -26.68 -2.53
N VAL A 710 5.31 -25.56 -2.65
CA VAL A 710 4.97 -24.30 -1.99
C VAL A 710 4.98 -23.15 -3.00
N SER A 711 4.09 -22.17 -2.81
CA SER A 711 3.92 -21.06 -3.75
C SER A 711 3.88 -19.71 -3.03
N THR A 712 4.56 -18.72 -3.60
CA THR A 712 4.53 -17.34 -3.10
C THR A 712 3.12 -16.73 -3.20
N ALA A 713 2.32 -17.10 -4.21
CA ALA A 713 0.96 -16.60 -4.41
C ALA A 713 0.02 -16.90 -3.22
N HIS A 714 0.19 -18.07 -2.59
CA HIS A 714 -0.68 -18.53 -1.51
C HIS A 714 -0.07 -18.32 -0.12
N LEU A 715 1.27 -18.40 -0.02
CA LEU A 715 1.97 -18.37 1.25
C LEU A 715 2.72 -17.05 1.52
N GLY A 716 2.73 -16.11 0.56
CA GLY A 716 3.57 -14.91 0.63
C GLY A 716 5.05 -15.26 0.50
N THR A 717 5.94 -14.40 0.99
CA THR A 717 7.37 -14.73 1.01
C THR A 717 7.63 -16.06 1.71
N LEU A 718 8.47 -16.87 1.09
CA LEU A 718 8.87 -18.19 1.57
C LEU A 718 10.29 -18.10 2.11
N ARG A 719 10.49 -18.42 3.38
CA ARG A 719 11.82 -18.44 4.00
C ARG A 719 12.26 -19.86 4.30
N PHE A 720 13.49 -20.17 3.92
CA PHE A 720 14.19 -21.41 4.21
C PHE A 720 15.42 -21.04 5.05
N GLU A 721 15.38 -21.35 6.34
CA GLU A 721 16.42 -20.99 7.30
C GLU A 721 17.22 -22.23 7.69
N VAL A 722 18.55 -22.11 7.72
CA VAL A 722 19.46 -23.14 8.21
C VAL A 722 19.88 -22.76 9.62
N ASP A 723 19.25 -23.37 10.63
CA ASP A 723 19.46 -23.02 12.04
C ASP A 723 20.70 -23.73 12.63
N ALA A 724 21.05 -24.88 12.06
CA ALA A 724 22.24 -25.67 12.34
C ALA A 724 22.65 -26.43 11.07
N PRO A 725 23.89 -26.94 10.94
CA PRO A 725 24.31 -27.69 9.76
C PRO A 725 23.34 -28.85 9.42
N GLY A 726 22.84 -28.87 8.19
CA GLY A 726 21.84 -29.82 7.67
C GLY A 726 20.41 -29.61 8.17
N ALA A 727 20.17 -28.66 9.10
CA ALA A 727 18.86 -28.44 9.70
C ALA A 727 18.08 -27.32 8.97
N LEU A 728 17.32 -27.71 7.95
CA LEU A 728 16.46 -26.82 7.17
C LEU A 728 15.10 -26.58 7.85
N CYS A 729 14.77 -25.32 8.13
CA CYS A 729 13.48 -24.88 8.65
C CYS A 729 12.72 -24.04 7.62
N PHE A 730 11.51 -24.48 7.24
CA PHE A 730 10.62 -23.73 6.35
C PHE A 730 9.66 -22.83 7.14
N LYS A 731 9.64 -21.53 6.81
CA LYS A 731 8.79 -20.51 7.44
C LYS A 731 8.05 -19.66 6.37
N PRO A 732 6.78 -19.94 6.08
CA PRO A 732 5.98 -19.11 5.18
C PRO A 732 5.47 -17.85 5.87
N MET A 733 5.22 -16.79 5.10
CA MET A 733 4.62 -15.55 5.61
C MET A 733 3.16 -15.78 6.05
N ARG A 734 2.39 -16.54 5.27
CA ARG A 734 1.01 -16.95 5.58
C ARG A 734 0.97 -18.36 6.15
N ASN A 735 0.19 -18.55 7.20
CA ASN A 735 -0.03 -19.83 7.86
C ASN A 735 -1.46 -19.92 8.43
N ARG A 736 -1.78 -21.00 9.15
CA ARG A 736 -3.12 -21.22 9.73
C ARG A 736 -3.57 -20.15 10.74
N TRP A 737 -2.66 -19.38 11.32
CA TRP A 737 -2.96 -18.29 12.25
C TRP A 737 -3.05 -16.94 11.57
N THR A 738 -2.80 -16.87 10.26
CA THR A 738 -2.93 -15.65 9.48
C THR A 738 -4.37 -15.12 9.55
N PRO A 739 -4.55 -13.82 9.87
CA PRO A 739 -5.85 -13.17 9.88
C PRO A 739 -6.68 -13.42 8.62
N PHE A 740 -8.00 -13.51 8.76
CA PHE A 740 -8.89 -13.88 7.65
C PHE A 740 -8.72 -13.00 6.39
N TRP A 741 -8.44 -11.71 6.56
CA TRP A 741 -8.28 -10.75 5.47
C TRP A 741 -6.91 -10.82 4.77
N LEU A 742 -5.94 -11.54 5.34
CA LEU A 742 -4.64 -11.84 4.73
C LEU A 742 -4.61 -13.19 4.02
N ARG A 743 -5.64 -14.02 4.23
CA ARG A 743 -5.70 -15.34 3.61
C ARG A 743 -6.03 -15.21 2.12
N VAL A 744 -5.53 -16.19 1.38
CA VAL A 744 -5.82 -16.41 -0.02
C VAL A 744 -6.56 -17.76 -0.10
N PRO A 745 -7.54 -17.94 -1.01
CA PRO A 745 -8.14 -19.24 -1.22
C PRO A 745 -7.05 -20.30 -1.48
N PRO A 746 -7.24 -21.54 -0.97
CA PRO A 746 -6.34 -22.63 -1.32
C PRO A 746 -6.36 -22.88 -2.83
N SER A 747 -5.21 -23.30 -3.35
CA SER A 747 -4.99 -23.66 -4.76
C SER A 747 -5.79 -24.88 -5.18
#